data_AF-A0A6A2YTB0-F1
#
_entry.id   AF-A0A6A2YTB0-F1
#
_cell.length_a   1.000
_cell.length_b   1.000
_cell.length_c   1.000
_cell.angle_alpha   90.00
_cell.angle_beta   90.00
_cell.angle_gamma   90.00
#
_symmetry.space_group_name_H-M   'P 1'
#
loop_
_entity.id
_entity.type
_entity.pdbx_description
1 polymer ?
#
loop_
_entity_poly.entity_id
_entity_poly.type
_entity_poly.pdbx_seq_one_letter_code
_entity_poly.pdbx_strand_id
1 'polypeptide(L)'
;MKQSSSEAVSSSSSSSTTSGPDQSQPATSASVPENHHNHSNSKPLASISAADDLAGVGSRDGTGGAQESVTVDRRGEYSAVCRWTIHNFSRIKARALWSKYFVVGGYDCRLLVYPKGDSQALPGYISIYLQIMDPRGTASSKWDCFASYRLTIVNLTDDSKSIHRDSWHRFSSKKKSHGWCDFTPSSAVFDSKSGYLFNNDAVLITADILILNESANFSRDNNNNNNNNNDVQPSLSSMISSSVAIPVSDVLSGKFTWKVHNFSLFMEMIKTQKVMSPVFPAGECNLRISVYQSSVNGQEYLSMCLESKDTDKSVASDRSCWCLFRMSVLNQKPGSNHMHRDSYGRFAADNKSGDNTSLGWNDYMKLSDFVGQEAGFLEDDTAVFSTSFHVIKEFSSFSKNVGLIVGRTGSGSRKSDMHMGKFTWKIENFTRLKDLLKKRKITGLCIKSRKFQIGNRDCRLIVYPRGQSQPPCHLSVFLEVTDSRNTSIDWSCFVSHRLSVVNQKMEEKSVTKESQNRYSKAAKDWGWREFVTLTSLFDQDSGFLVQDTVVFSAEVLILKETSIMQDFSDPELANTVPQIEKVGKRTAFTWKVENFLSFKEIMETRKIFSKFFQAGGCELRIGVYESFDTICIYLESDQSVCSDPDKNFWVKYRMAVVNQKNPAKTVWKESSICTKTWNNSVLQFMKVSDMLEADAGFLVRETVVFVCEILDCCPWFEFSDLEVLASEDDQDALTTDPDELIDSEDSEGISGDEEDIFRNLLSQAGFHLTYGDNPSQPQVTLREKLLMDAGAIAGFLTGLRVYLDDPAKVKRLLLPTKLSGSNGKKALKTDESSPSLMNLLMGVKVLQQAN
;
A
#
# COMPACT_ATOMS: atom_id res chain seq x y z
N MET A 1 11.39 14.08 7.12
CA MET A 1 11.82 12.88 6.37
C MET A 1 12.66 11.98 7.26
N LYS A 2 12.26 10.71 7.39
CA LYS A 2 13.12 9.53 7.61
C LYS A 2 12.19 8.33 7.37
N GLN A 3 12.34 7.71 6.20
CA GLN A 3 11.69 6.44 5.88
C GLN A 3 12.21 5.37 6.83
N SER A 4 11.31 4.54 7.39
CA SER A 4 11.68 3.27 8.01
C SER A 4 11.01 2.15 7.21
N SER A 5 11.82 1.49 6.41
CA SER A 5 11.57 0.17 5.85
C SER A 5 11.20 -0.82 6.97
N SER A 6 10.19 -1.64 6.71
CA SER A 6 9.75 -2.70 7.59
C SER A 6 10.68 -3.91 7.47
N GLU A 7 11.62 -4.05 8.40
CA GLU A 7 12.37 -5.30 8.60
C GLU A 7 11.72 -6.12 9.71
N ALA A 8 11.54 -7.41 9.41
CA ALA A 8 11.07 -8.42 10.36
C ALA A 8 12.17 -8.69 11.40
N VAL A 9 11.82 -8.59 12.68
CA VAL A 9 12.75 -8.79 13.79
C VAL A 9 12.90 -10.29 14.07
N SER A 10 14.07 -10.83 13.76
CA SER A 10 14.56 -12.14 14.21
C SER A 10 15.21 -11.98 15.58
N SER A 11 14.72 -12.67 16.61
CA SER A 11 15.35 -12.69 17.93
C SER A 11 15.97 -14.07 18.21
N SER A 12 17.29 -14.17 18.07
CA SER A 12 18.10 -15.30 18.56
C SER A 12 18.69 -14.95 19.93
N SER A 13 18.35 -15.72 20.97
CA SER A 13 19.00 -15.63 22.28
C SER A 13 19.65 -16.96 22.64
N SER A 14 20.97 -16.99 22.56
CA SER A 14 21.86 -17.97 23.18
C SER A 14 21.96 -17.69 24.69
N SER A 15 21.78 -18.69 25.54
CA SER A 15 22.23 -18.62 26.92
C SER A 15 22.81 -19.96 27.36
N SER A 16 24.05 -19.85 27.80
CA SER A 16 24.97 -20.85 28.32
C SER A 16 24.50 -21.53 29.61
N THR A 17 24.94 -22.78 29.71
CA THR A 17 24.94 -23.72 30.83
C THR A 17 25.59 -23.21 32.12
N THR A 18 24.99 -23.52 33.27
CA THR A 18 25.70 -23.86 34.52
C THR A 18 24.89 -24.87 35.34
N SER A 19 25.67 -25.69 36.04
CA SER A 19 25.41 -26.98 36.67
C SER A 19 24.92 -26.95 38.13
N GLY A 20 24.25 -28.01 38.58
CA GLY A 20 24.37 -28.51 39.95
C GLY A 20 23.11 -29.18 40.54
N PRO A 21 23.24 -30.23 41.37
CA PRO A 21 22.34 -31.40 41.35
C PRO A 21 21.46 -31.56 42.62
N ASP A 22 20.42 -32.39 42.57
CA ASP A 22 20.32 -33.64 43.37
C ASP A 22 18.92 -34.31 43.37
N GLN A 23 18.98 -35.64 43.24
CA GLN A 23 18.18 -36.71 43.88
C GLN A 23 16.63 -36.69 43.91
N SER A 24 16.02 -37.67 43.22
CA SER A 24 15.44 -38.89 43.85
C SER A 24 14.64 -39.74 42.84
N GLN A 25 14.90 -41.06 42.85
CA GLN A 25 14.16 -42.13 42.14
C GLN A 25 13.08 -42.77 43.08
N PRO A 26 12.47 -43.94 42.79
CA PRO A 26 11.34 -44.18 41.87
C PRO A 26 10.21 -45.07 42.49
N ALA A 27 9.10 -45.29 41.78
CA ALA A 27 8.21 -46.46 41.92
C ALA A 27 7.30 -46.56 40.66
N THR A 28 7.42 -47.57 39.76
CA THR A 28 6.70 -48.87 39.73
C THR A 28 5.19 -48.75 40.00
N SER A 29 4.22 -49.32 39.28
CA SER A 29 4.12 -50.35 38.23
C SER A 29 2.62 -50.61 37.95
N ALA A 30 2.29 -51.18 36.77
CA ALA A 30 1.09 -51.99 36.47
C ALA A 30 -0.29 -51.26 36.49
N SER A 31 -1.35 -51.62 35.75
CA SER A 31 -1.74 -52.80 34.97
C SER A 31 -2.98 -52.48 34.12
N VAL A 32 -3.12 -53.20 33.00
CA VAL A 32 -4.30 -53.36 32.13
C VAL A 32 -5.47 -53.99 32.89
N PRO A 33 -6.73 -53.82 32.45
CA PRO A 33 -7.45 -55.00 31.96
C PRO A 33 -8.32 -54.76 30.71
N GLU A 34 -8.33 -55.78 29.85
CA GLU A 34 -9.33 -56.07 28.82
C GLU A 34 -10.68 -56.41 29.44
N ASN A 35 -11.80 -56.19 28.72
CA ASN A 35 -12.71 -57.29 28.39
C ASN A 35 -13.91 -56.96 27.48
N HIS A 36 -14.14 -57.93 26.59
CA HIS A 36 -15.40 -58.52 26.12
C HIS A 36 -16.27 -57.94 24.98
N HIS A 37 -16.31 -58.77 23.94
CA HIS A 37 -17.28 -58.97 22.87
C HIS A 37 -18.77 -58.90 23.26
N ASN A 38 -19.59 -58.49 22.28
CA ASN A 38 -20.85 -59.19 22.01
C ASN A 38 -21.27 -59.07 20.53
N HIS A 39 -21.60 -60.24 19.95
CA HIS A 39 -22.22 -60.43 18.64
C HIS A 39 -23.73 -60.18 18.71
N SER A 40 -24.33 -59.59 17.66
CA SER A 40 -25.70 -59.99 17.26
C SER A 40 -25.95 -59.73 15.78
N ASN A 41 -26.55 -60.74 15.14
CA ASN A 41 -27.07 -60.80 13.78
C ASN A 41 -28.38 -60.02 13.66
N SER A 42 -28.62 -59.34 12.53
CA SER A 42 -29.92 -59.42 11.83
C SER A 42 -29.86 -58.81 10.41
N LYS A 43 -30.48 -59.53 9.47
CA LYS A 43 -30.70 -59.17 8.06
C LYS A 43 -31.84 -58.14 7.92
N PRO A 44 -31.91 -57.41 6.79
CA PRO A 44 -32.74 -56.22 6.63
C PRO A 44 -34.13 -56.52 6.06
N LEU A 45 -35.11 -55.65 6.39
CA LEU A 45 -36.41 -55.61 5.74
C LEU A 45 -36.70 -54.19 5.21
N ALA A 46 -37.03 -54.16 3.92
CA ALA A 46 -37.97 -53.30 3.21
C ALA A 46 -38.07 -51.78 3.49
N SER A 47 -37.84 -51.05 2.40
CA SER A 47 -38.12 -49.65 2.08
C SER A 47 -39.56 -49.19 2.30
N ILE A 48 -39.72 -47.93 2.72
CA ILE A 48 -40.87 -47.07 2.38
C ILE A 48 -40.34 -45.67 2.01
N SER A 49 -40.92 -45.13 0.94
CA SER A 49 -40.56 -43.97 0.11
C SER A 49 -41.25 -42.66 0.48
N ALA A 50 -40.62 -41.52 0.14
CA ALA A 50 -41.22 -40.27 -0.39
C ALA A 50 -40.07 -39.43 -0.97
N ALA A 51 -39.85 -39.30 -2.29
CA ALA A 51 -40.59 -38.52 -3.32
C ALA A 51 -40.63 -37.02 -2.96
N ASP A 52 -39.92 -36.13 -3.66
CA ASP A 52 -40.27 -35.51 -4.96
C ASP A 52 -39.05 -34.74 -5.54
N ASP A 53 -38.93 -34.35 -6.82
CA ASP A 53 -39.48 -34.81 -8.10
C ASP A 53 -38.75 -34.01 -9.21
N LEU A 54 -38.44 -34.66 -10.34
CA LEU A 54 -38.45 -34.12 -11.72
C LEU A 54 -37.95 -35.20 -12.69
N ALA A 55 -38.95 -35.92 -13.20
CA ALA A 55 -38.96 -36.86 -14.32
C ALA A 55 -38.39 -36.27 -15.64
N GLY A 56 -38.03 -37.04 -16.67
CA GLY A 56 -38.05 -38.49 -16.87
C GLY A 56 -37.73 -38.82 -18.34
N VAL A 57 -37.25 -40.03 -18.62
CA VAL A 57 -37.56 -40.86 -19.80
C VAL A 57 -37.27 -42.31 -19.41
N GLY A 58 -38.19 -43.20 -19.79
CA GLY A 58 -38.36 -44.57 -19.33
C GLY A 58 -37.15 -45.49 -19.39
N SER A 59 -37.10 -46.35 -18.37
CA SER A 59 -36.42 -47.64 -18.39
C SER A 59 -36.97 -48.49 -19.53
N ARG A 60 -36.09 -48.92 -20.42
CA ARG A 60 -36.27 -50.13 -21.23
C ARG A 60 -35.01 -50.95 -21.06
N ASP A 61 -35.17 -52.11 -20.44
CA ASP A 61 -34.19 -53.19 -20.47
C ASP A 61 -33.72 -53.42 -21.90
N GLY A 62 -32.41 -53.37 -22.06
CA GLY A 62 -31.71 -53.63 -23.31
C GLY A 62 -30.33 -54.17 -22.97
N THR A 63 -30.29 -55.43 -22.55
CA THR A 63 -29.09 -56.27 -22.55
C THR A 63 -28.41 -56.19 -23.91
N GLY A 64 -27.23 -55.57 -23.97
CA GLY A 64 -26.33 -55.55 -25.11
C GLY A 64 -24.90 -55.41 -24.60
N GLY A 65 -24.24 -56.54 -24.39
CA GLY A 65 -22.94 -56.63 -23.74
C GLY A 65 -21.82 -55.90 -24.48
N ALA A 66 -21.13 -55.04 -23.75
CA ALA A 66 -19.71 -54.79 -23.92
C ALA A 66 -19.06 -55.12 -22.56
N GLN A 67 -18.10 -56.03 -22.53
CA GLN A 67 -17.38 -56.37 -21.31
C GLN A 67 -16.65 -55.13 -20.78
N GLU A 68 -17.18 -54.47 -19.76
CA GLU A 68 -16.49 -53.38 -19.07
C GLU A 68 -15.48 -53.98 -18.07
N SER A 69 -14.19 -53.86 -18.36
CA SER A 69 -13.13 -54.19 -17.40
C SER A 69 -12.66 -52.90 -16.70
N VAL A 70 -13.16 -52.68 -15.49
CA VAL A 70 -12.55 -51.74 -14.55
C VAL A 70 -11.58 -52.52 -13.68
N THR A 71 -10.29 -52.17 -13.70
CA THR A 71 -9.29 -52.69 -12.78
C THR A 71 -8.77 -51.57 -11.90
N VAL A 72 -8.53 -51.86 -10.63
CA VAL A 72 -8.05 -50.87 -9.66
C VAL A 72 -6.80 -51.42 -9.01
N ASP A 73 -5.68 -50.76 -9.25
CA ASP A 73 -4.40 -51.06 -8.62
C ASP A 73 -4.25 -50.19 -7.37
N ARG A 74 -4.18 -50.82 -6.18
CA ARG A 74 -4.09 -50.10 -4.90
C ARG A 74 -2.64 -50.03 -4.46
N ARG A 75 -2.11 -48.80 -4.39
CA ARG A 75 -0.74 -48.52 -3.91
C ARG A 75 -0.70 -48.24 -2.40
N GLY A 76 -1.87 -48.23 -1.76
CA GLY A 76 -2.07 -48.07 -0.33
C GLY A 76 -3.56 -47.92 -0.03
N GLU A 77 -3.92 -47.69 1.23
CA GLU A 77 -5.32 -47.45 1.61
C GLU A 77 -5.86 -46.16 0.96
N TYR A 78 -5.02 -45.12 0.88
CA TYR A 78 -5.40 -43.77 0.41
C TYR A 78 -4.89 -43.44 -1.00
N SER A 79 -4.37 -44.43 -1.74
CA SER A 79 -3.83 -44.24 -3.09
C SER A 79 -4.24 -45.40 -4.01
N ALA A 80 -4.82 -45.07 -5.16
CA ALA A 80 -5.20 -46.06 -6.16
C ALA A 80 -5.09 -45.52 -7.57
N VAL A 81 -4.77 -46.40 -8.52
CA VAL A 81 -4.87 -46.16 -9.95
C VAL A 81 -6.02 -46.99 -10.49
N CYS A 82 -7.11 -46.32 -10.87
CA CYS A 82 -8.20 -46.94 -11.61
C CYS A 82 -7.86 -46.97 -13.10
N ARG A 83 -8.14 -48.09 -13.76
CA ARG A 83 -8.00 -48.32 -15.20
C ARG A 83 -9.34 -48.80 -15.73
N TRP A 84 -9.94 -48.01 -16.60
CA TRP A 84 -11.24 -48.29 -17.19
C TRP A 84 -11.11 -48.39 -18.70
N THR A 85 -11.28 -49.60 -19.23
CA THR A 85 -11.37 -49.83 -20.66
C THR A 85 -12.81 -49.70 -21.12
N ILE A 86 -13.04 -48.81 -22.08
CA ILE A 86 -14.33 -48.59 -22.70
C ILE A 86 -14.27 -49.09 -24.14
N HIS A 87 -15.04 -50.13 -24.44
CA HIS A 87 -15.12 -50.71 -25.79
C HIS A 87 -16.14 -49.99 -26.67
N ASN A 88 -15.95 -50.12 -27.98
CA ASN A 88 -16.78 -49.50 -29.03
C ASN A 88 -16.93 -47.97 -28.85
N PHE A 89 -15.87 -47.29 -28.36
CA PHE A 89 -15.93 -45.92 -27.86
C PHE A 89 -16.44 -44.92 -28.91
N SER A 90 -16.00 -45.04 -30.17
CA SER A 90 -16.46 -44.17 -31.27
C SER A 90 -17.94 -44.36 -31.62
N ARG A 91 -18.52 -45.52 -31.29
CA ARG A 91 -19.90 -45.91 -31.63
C ARG A 91 -20.90 -45.68 -30.51
N ILE A 92 -20.45 -45.20 -29.35
CA ILE A 92 -21.31 -45.00 -28.17
C ILE A 92 -22.34 -43.89 -28.46
N LYS A 93 -23.62 -44.26 -28.28
CA LYS A 93 -24.77 -43.33 -28.38
C LYS A 93 -25.17 -42.74 -27.04
N ALA A 94 -24.76 -43.36 -25.93
CA ALA A 94 -25.04 -42.88 -24.59
C ALA A 94 -24.41 -41.49 -24.37
N ARG A 95 -25.15 -40.60 -23.71
CA ARG A 95 -24.66 -39.24 -23.38
C ARG A 95 -23.50 -39.27 -22.41
N ALA A 96 -23.57 -40.16 -21.42
CA ALA A 96 -22.59 -40.29 -20.36
C ALA A 96 -22.37 -41.78 -20.07
N LEU A 97 -21.17 -42.09 -19.61
CA LEU A 97 -20.74 -43.40 -19.18
C LEU A 97 -20.23 -43.26 -17.75
N TRP A 98 -20.44 -44.30 -16.95
CA TRP A 98 -19.99 -44.35 -15.56
C TRP A 98 -19.18 -45.62 -15.35
N SER A 99 -17.99 -45.51 -14.77
CA SER A 99 -17.31 -46.69 -14.26
C SER A 99 -18.10 -47.27 -13.09
N LYS A 100 -17.83 -48.55 -12.78
CA LYS A 100 -18.20 -49.11 -11.47
C LYS A 100 -17.56 -48.29 -10.35
N TYR A 101 -18.23 -48.25 -9.21
CA TYR A 101 -17.67 -47.67 -7.99
C TYR A 101 -16.50 -48.52 -7.49
N PHE A 102 -15.51 -47.85 -6.92
CA PHE A 102 -14.38 -48.45 -6.25
C PHE A 102 -13.96 -47.60 -5.05
N VAL A 103 -13.44 -48.26 -4.00
CA VAL A 103 -13.11 -47.59 -2.74
C VAL A 103 -11.64 -47.18 -2.72
N VAL A 104 -11.39 -45.92 -2.36
CA VAL A 104 -10.08 -45.32 -2.04
C VAL A 104 -10.23 -44.53 -0.74
N GLY A 105 -9.37 -44.73 0.26
CA GLY A 105 -9.39 -43.98 1.52
C GLY A 105 -10.72 -43.99 2.27
N GLY A 106 -11.51 -45.06 2.11
CA GLY A 106 -12.87 -45.16 2.67
C GLY A 106 -13.94 -44.34 1.93
N TYR A 107 -13.66 -43.82 0.73
CA TYR A 107 -14.61 -43.10 -0.12
C TYR A 107 -14.94 -43.85 -1.41
N ASP A 108 -16.19 -43.75 -1.86
CA ASP A 108 -16.67 -44.34 -3.10
C ASP A 108 -16.31 -43.43 -4.28
N CYS A 109 -15.36 -43.88 -5.09
CA CYS A 109 -14.88 -43.19 -6.27
C CYS A 109 -15.44 -43.81 -7.55
N ARG A 110 -15.70 -43.01 -8.58
CA ARG A 110 -15.96 -43.47 -9.95
C ARG A 110 -15.60 -42.43 -11.00
N LEU A 111 -15.40 -42.88 -12.23
CA LEU A 111 -15.17 -42.03 -13.39
C LEU A 111 -16.45 -41.79 -14.17
N LEU A 112 -16.61 -40.58 -14.69
CA LEU A 112 -17.67 -40.21 -15.63
C LEU A 112 -17.03 -39.74 -16.93
N VAL A 113 -17.48 -40.29 -18.04
CA VAL A 113 -16.98 -39.93 -19.38
C VAL A 113 -18.15 -39.57 -20.27
N TYR A 114 -18.02 -38.45 -20.97
CA TYR A 114 -18.96 -37.99 -21.98
C TYR A 114 -18.25 -38.03 -23.33
N PRO A 115 -18.42 -39.10 -24.13
CA PRO A 115 -17.65 -39.29 -25.37
C PRO A 115 -17.87 -38.18 -26.41
N LYS A 116 -18.99 -37.46 -26.33
CA LYS A 116 -19.34 -36.32 -27.20
C LYS A 116 -19.38 -34.98 -26.47
N GLY A 117 -18.83 -34.93 -25.26
CA GLY A 117 -18.86 -33.76 -24.41
C GLY A 117 -20.17 -33.66 -23.62
N ASP A 118 -20.11 -33.02 -22.47
CA ASP A 118 -21.29 -32.63 -21.71
C ASP A 118 -21.93 -31.33 -22.23
N SER A 119 -22.89 -30.76 -21.49
CA SER A 119 -23.58 -29.53 -21.90
C SER A 119 -22.73 -28.26 -21.83
N GLN A 120 -21.58 -28.30 -21.15
CA GLN A 120 -20.65 -27.17 -21.05
C GLN A 120 -19.46 -27.32 -22.01
N ALA A 121 -19.31 -28.46 -22.66
CA ALA A 121 -18.24 -28.74 -23.60
C ALA A 121 -18.45 -28.03 -24.94
N LEU A 122 -17.34 -27.62 -25.57
CA LEU A 122 -17.36 -27.20 -26.96
C LEU A 122 -17.68 -28.40 -27.88
N PRO A 123 -18.34 -28.18 -29.04
CA PRO A 123 -18.61 -29.26 -29.98
C PRO A 123 -17.34 -30.03 -30.35
N GLY A 124 -17.41 -31.36 -30.29
CA GLY A 124 -16.30 -32.24 -30.66
C GLY A 124 -15.27 -32.48 -29.57
N TYR A 125 -15.53 -32.14 -28.31
CA TYR A 125 -14.69 -32.52 -27.16
C TYR A 125 -15.21 -33.76 -26.42
N ILE A 126 -14.32 -34.45 -25.72
CA ILE A 126 -14.63 -35.49 -24.71
C ILE A 126 -14.53 -34.84 -23.33
N SER A 127 -15.48 -35.13 -22.44
CA SER A 127 -15.43 -34.71 -21.03
C SER A 127 -15.08 -35.88 -20.12
N ILE A 128 -14.25 -35.66 -19.10
CA ILE A 128 -13.89 -36.67 -18.09
C ILE A 128 -13.93 -36.04 -16.70
N TYR A 129 -14.58 -36.74 -15.76
CA TYR A 129 -14.72 -36.33 -14.37
C TYR A 129 -14.40 -37.46 -13.40
N LEU A 130 -13.86 -37.08 -12.24
CA LEU A 130 -13.86 -37.90 -11.04
C LEU A 130 -15.08 -37.54 -10.18
N GLN A 131 -15.76 -38.55 -9.67
CA GLN A 131 -16.78 -38.40 -8.65
C GLN A 131 -16.38 -39.16 -7.40
N ILE A 132 -16.50 -38.49 -6.25
CA ILE A 132 -16.27 -39.08 -4.93
C ILE A 132 -17.52 -38.90 -4.07
N MET A 133 -17.88 -39.95 -3.33
CA MET A 133 -19.04 -40.01 -2.45
C MET A 133 -18.63 -40.62 -1.09
N ASP A 134 -19.34 -40.25 -0.02
CA ASP A 134 -19.21 -40.96 1.26
C ASP A 134 -20.04 -42.26 1.21
N PRO A 135 -19.41 -43.45 1.27
CA PRO A 135 -20.09 -44.74 1.20
C PRO A 135 -20.97 -45.01 2.42
N ARG A 136 -20.76 -44.29 3.54
CA ARG A 136 -21.47 -44.55 4.80
C ARG A 136 -22.94 -44.14 4.74
N GLY A 137 -23.38 -43.53 3.65
CA GLY A 137 -24.79 -43.17 3.43
C GLY A 137 -25.37 -42.29 4.54
N THR A 138 -24.53 -41.67 5.37
CA THR A 138 -25.01 -40.84 6.45
C THR A 138 -25.73 -39.66 5.83
N ALA A 139 -27.00 -39.47 6.18
CA ALA A 139 -27.78 -38.28 5.82
C ALA A 139 -27.14 -36.97 6.36
N SER A 140 -25.99 -37.05 7.02
CA SER A 140 -25.14 -35.94 7.38
C SER A 140 -24.64 -35.24 6.11
N SER A 141 -25.11 -34.02 5.89
CA SER A 141 -24.60 -33.12 4.85
C SER A 141 -23.14 -32.70 5.04
N LYS A 142 -22.42 -33.24 6.04
CA LYS A 142 -21.19 -32.69 6.62
C LYS A 142 -19.91 -33.47 6.30
N TRP A 143 -19.91 -34.34 5.29
CA TRP A 143 -18.66 -34.97 4.83
C TRP A 143 -17.96 -34.09 3.80
N ASP A 144 -16.64 -34.08 3.87
CA ASP A 144 -15.77 -33.60 2.81
C ASP A 144 -14.43 -34.36 2.83
N CYS A 145 -13.78 -34.46 1.67
CA CYS A 145 -12.45 -35.05 1.57
C CYS A 145 -11.62 -34.32 0.52
N PHE A 146 -10.32 -34.13 0.80
CA PHE A 146 -9.40 -33.59 -0.17
C PHE A 146 -8.77 -34.73 -0.98
N ALA A 147 -8.88 -34.65 -2.30
CA ALA A 147 -8.22 -35.58 -3.21
C ALA A 147 -7.39 -34.84 -4.25
N SER A 148 -6.18 -35.34 -4.50
CA SER A 148 -5.37 -34.99 -5.67
C SER A 148 -5.47 -36.13 -6.65
N TYR A 149 -5.68 -35.85 -7.92
CA TYR A 149 -5.87 -36.88 -8.91
C TYR A 149 -5.43 -36.45 -10.32
N ARG A 150 -5.05 -37.43 -11.13
CA ARG A 150 -4.72 -37.27 -12.54
C ARG A 150 -5.65 -38.13 -13.37
N LEU A 151 -6.39 -37.50 -14.29
CA LEU A 151 -7.20 -38.21 -15.27
C LEU A 151 -6.41 -38.30 -16.57
N THR A 152 -6.41 -39.48 -17.21
CA THR A 152 -5.61 -39.74 -18.41
C THR A 152 -6.39 -40.54 -19.43
N ILE A 153 -6.30 -40.14 -20.70
CA ILE A 153 -6.56 -41.02 -21.85
C ILE A 153 -5.20 -41.56 -22.29
N VAL A 154 -5.01 -42.87 -22.10
CA VAL A 154 -3.72 -43.51 -22.29
C VAL A 154 -3.45 -43.71 -23.78
N ASN A 155 -2.26 -43.32 -24.22
CA ASN A 155 -1.72 -43.74 -25.50
C ASN A 155 -1.01 -45.08 -25.31
N LEU A 156 -1.53 -46.12 -25.94
CA LEU A 156 -1.03 -47.49 -25.74
C LEU A 156 0.19 -47.82 -26.58
N THR A 157 0.52 -46.96 -27.55
CA THR A 157 1.73 -47.09 -28.38
C THR A 157 2.93 -46.34 -27.81
N ASP A 158 2.67 -45.22 -27.12
CA ASP A 158 3.70 -44.33 -26.59
C ASP A 158 3.13 -43.56 -25.39
N ASP A 159 3.46 -43.99 -24.17
CA ASP A 159 2.91 -43.40 -22.95
C ASP A 159 3.26 -41.91 -22.78
N SER A 160 4.35 -41.43 -23.38
CA SER A 160 4.71 -40.01 -23.35
C SER A 160 3.71 -39.12 -24.10
N LYS A 161 2.90 -39.71 -24.98
CA LYS A 161 1.81 -39.05 -25.71
C LYS A 161 0.46 -39.16 -24.99
N SER A 162 0.38 -39.82 -23.83
CA SER A 162 -0.87 -39.93 -23.07
C SER A 162 -1.41 -38.55 -22.68
N ILE A 163 -2.70 -38.31 -22.96
CA ILE A 163 -3.34 -37.02 -22.66
C ILE A 163 -3.82 -37.05 -21.23
N HIS A 164 -3.20 -36.27 -20.35
CA HIS A 164 -3.56 -36.23 -18.94
C HIS A 164 -3.79 -34.80 -18.46
N ARG A 165 -4.60 -34.68 -17.40
CA ARG A 165 -4.75 -33.45 -16.63
C ARG A 165 -4.77 -33.78 -15.14
N ASP A 166 -3.98 -33.03 -14.39
CA ASP A 166 -3.88 -33.11 -12.94
C ASP A 166 -4.80 -32.09 -12.29
N SER A 167 -5.43 -32.48 -11.18
CA SER A 167 -6.22 -31.57 -10.38
C SER A 167 -6.31 -32.02 -8.94
N TRP A 168 -6.86 -31.13 -8.12
CA TRP A 168 -7.16 -31.39 -6.74
C TRP A 168 -8.50 -30.77 -6.41
N HIS A 169 -9.23 -31.41 -5.52
CA HIS A 169 -10.53 -30.92 -5.12
C HIS A 169 -10.89 -31.38 -3.71
N ARG A 170 -11.57 -30.50 -2.97
CA ARG A 170 -12.24 -30.87 -1.73
C ARG A 170 -13.68 -31.26 -2.08
N PHE A 171 -13.89 -32.55 -2.28
CA PHE A 171 -15.19 -33.15 -2.56
C PHE A 171 -16.08 -33.05 -1.33
N SER A 172 -17.38 -32.89 -1.53
CA SER A 172 -18.36 -32.77 -0.45
C SER A 172 -19.75 -33.16 -0.93
N SER A 173 -20.72 -33.18 -0.02
CA SER A 173 -22.14 -33.35 -0.35
C SER A 173 -22.64 -32.37 -1.43
N LYS A 174 -22.09 -31.15 -1.50
CA LYS A 174 -22.45 -30.12 -2.49
C LYS A 174 -21.64 -30.20 -3.79
N LYS A 175 -20.42 -30.71 -3.72
CA LYS A 175 -19.47 -30.79 -4.84
C LYS A 175 -18.93 -32.20 -4.94
N LYS A 176 -19.73 -33.07 -5.55
CA LYS A 176 -19.45 -34.51 -5.65
C LYS A 176 -18.56 -34.88 -6.84
N SER A 177 -18.47 -34.00 -7.84
CA SER A 177 -17.76 -34.27 -9.09
C SER A 177 -16.87 -33.10 -9.49
N HIS A 178 -15.68 -33.41 -9.99
CA HIS A 178 -14.70 -32.44 -10.48
C HIS A 178 -13.92 -33.03 -11.67
N GLY A 179 -13.56 -32.19 -12.64
CA GLY A 179 -12.98 -32.62 -13.91
C GLY A 179 -13.16 -31.56 -14.99
N TRP A 180 -13.13 -31.98 -16.25
CA TRP A 180 -13.10 -31.07 -17.39
C TRP A 180 -14.18 -31.42 -18.40
N CYS A 181 -15.02 -30.42 -18.71
CA CYS A 181 -15.97 -30.52 -19.82
C CYS A 181 -15.24 -30.60 -21.17
N ASP A 182 -14.07 -29.98 -21.28
CA ASP A 182 -13.26 -29.85 -22.48
C ASP A 182 -11.93 -30.63 -22.37
N PHE A 183 -11.97 -31.86 -21.82
CA PHE A 183 -10.76 -32.62 -21.51
C PHE A 183 -9.82 -32.78 -22.70
N THR A 184 -10.35 -33.22 -23.86
CA THR A 184 -9.58 -33.30 -25.12
C THR A 184 -10.49 -33.27 -26.35
N PRO A 185 -10.03 -32.78 -27.51
CA PRO A 185 -10.74 -32.94 -28.77
C PRO A 185 -10.92 -34.42 -29.13
N SER A 186 -12.14 -34.79 -29.49
CA SER A 186 -12.49 -36.15 -29.93
C SER A 186 -11.71 -36.58 -31.17
N SER A 187 -11.38 -35.66 -32.08
CA SER A 187 -10.57 -35.93 -33.28
C SER A 187 -9.16 -36.43 -32.95
N ALA A 188 -8.57 -35.98 -31.84
CA ALA A 188 -7.24 -36.44 -31.41
C ALA A 188 -7.26 -37.90 -30.96
N VAL A 189 -8.37 -38.33 -30.34
CA VAL A 189 -8.54 -39.69 -29.80
C VAL A 189 -9.03 -40.65 -30.88
N PHE A 190 -9.91 -40.21 -31.78
CA PHE A 190 -10.55 -41.09 -32.77
C PHE A 190 -9.70 -41.40 -34.01
N ASP A 191 -8.57 -40.73 -34.22
CA ASP A 191 -7.65 -41.13 -35.26
C ASP A 191 -6.95 -42.45 -34.87
N SER A 192 -7.24 -43.50 -35.66
CA SER A 192 -6.69 -44.85 -35.52
C SER A 192 -5.16 -44.91 -35.50
N LYS A 193 -4.46 -43.91 -36.06
CA LYS A 193 -2.99 -43.84 -36.09
C LYS A 193 -2.41 -43.14 -34.87
N SER A 194 -3.23 -42.52 -34.03
CA SER A 194 -2.79 -41.73 -32.88
C SER A 194 -2.40 -42.57 -31.67
N GLY A 195 -2.76 -43.85 -31.62
CA GLY A 195 -2.38 -44.77 -30.55
C GLY A 195 -3.29 -44.77 -29.30
N TYR A 196 -4.40 -44.02 -29.31
CA TYR A 196 -5.37 -43.99 -28.20
C TYR A 196 -6.46 -45.07 -28.29
N LEU A 197 -6.70 -45.59 -29.51
CA LEU A 197 -7.66 -46.66 -29.76
C LEU A 197 -6.93 -48.00 -29.92
N PHE A 198 -7.46 -49.06 -29.32
CA PHE A 198 -6.95 -50.44 -29.43
C PHE A 198 -8.09 -51.45 -29.50
N ASN A 199 -7.78 -52.74 -29.76
CA ASN A 199 -8.76 -53.84 -29.76
C ASN A 199 -10.07 -53.53 -30.50
N ASN A 200 -9.96 -52.97 -31.71
CA ASN A 200 -11.10 -52.69 -32.57
C ASN A 200 -12.11 -51.70 -31.94
N ASP A 201 -11.64 -50.51 -31.54
CA ASP A 201 -12.41 -49.35 -31.01
C ASP A 201 -12.57 -49.30 -29.47
N ALA A 202 -11.53 -49.62 -28.70
CA ALA A 202 -11.50 -49.42 -27.26
C ALA A 202 -10.57 -48.27 -26.84
N VAL A 203 -10.95 -47.51 -25.81
CA VAL A 203 -10.11 -46.49 -25.16
C VAL A 203 -9.80 -46.91 -23.73
N LEU A 204 -8.56 -46.70 -23.29
CA LEU A 204 -8.16 -46.87 -21.90
C LEU A 204 -8.11 -45.51 -21.20
N ILE A 205 -8.93 -45.36 -20.16
CA ILE A 205 -8.95 -44.19 -19.29
C ILE A 205 -8.39 -44.59 -17.94
N THR A 206 -7.47 -43.80 -17.39
CA THR A 206 -6.95 -44.03 -16.05
C THR A 206 -7.20 -42.83 -15.13
N ALA A 207 -7.30 -43.13 -13.85
CA ALA A 207 -7.37 -42.14 -12.80
C ALA A 207 -6.42 -42.53 -11.67
N ASP A 208 -5.35 -41.75 -11.52
CA ASP A 208 -4.42 -41.83 -10.40
C ASP A 208 -4.98 -40.95 -9.28
N ILE A 209 -5.32 -41.52 -8.13
CA ILE A 209 -6.08 -40.84 -7.07
C ILE A 209 -5.33 -40.97 -5.75
N LEU A 210 -5.10 -39.83 -5.09
CA LEU A 210 -4.56 -39.70 -3.75
C LEU A 210 -5.59 -39.00 -2.86
N ILE A 211 -5.95 -39.62 -1.74
CA ILE A 211 -6.85 -39.05 -0.74
C ILE A 211 -6.06 -38.62 0.49
N LEU A 212 -6.29 -37.40 0.95
CA LEU A 212 -5.71 -36.92 2.19
C LEU A 212 -6.45 -37.52 3.38
N ASN A 213 -5.74 -38.23 4.25
CA ASN A 213 -6.27 -38.66 5.54
C ASN A 213 -6.03 -37.55 6.56
N GLU A 214 -7.09 -36.83 6.90
CA GLU A 214 -7.00 -35.67 7.79
C GLU A 214 -8.09 -35.69 8.85
N SER A 215 -7.81 -35.04 9.98
CA SER A 215 -8.82 -34.65 10.96
C SER A 215 -8.67 -33.18 11.30
N ALA A 216 -9.78 -32.53 11.60
CA ALA A 216 -9.79 -31.14 12.02
C ALA A 216 -10.61 -31.01 13.31
N ASN A 217 -10.12 -30.18 14.22
CA ASN A 217 -10.82 -29.82 15.45
C ASN A 217 -10.82 -28.30 15.63
N PHE A 218 -11.93 -27.75 16.10
CA PHE A 218 -12.07 -26.34 16.39
C PHE A 218 -12.59 -26.15 17.80
N SER A 219 -11.85 -25.40 18.61
CA SER A 219 -12.29 -24.97 19.93
C SER A 219 -12.52 -23.47 19.95
N ARG A 220 -13.71 -23.04 20.39
CA ARG A 220 -14.03 -21.63 20.62
C ARG A 220 -13.66 -21.25 22.06
N ASP A 221 -12.96 -20.14 22.23
CA ASP A 221 -12.70 -19.59 23.56
C ASP A 221 -13.93 -18.78 24.00
N ASN A 222 -14.81 -19.40 24.78
CA ASN A 222 -16.04 -18.77 25.24
C ASN A 222 -15.82 -17.96 26.53
N ASN A 223 -15.02 -16.88 26.45
CA ASN A 223 -14.82 -15.96 27.57
C ASN A 223 -15.84 -14.80 27.53
N ASN A 224 -17.12 -15.10 27.70
CA ASN A 224 -18.08 -14.12 28.21
C ASN A 224 -18.07 -14.23 29.74
N ASN A 225 -17.17 -13.51 30.41
CA ASN A 225 -17.31 -13.24 31.84
C ASN A 225 -18.47 -12.26 32.04
N ASN A 226 -19.70 -12.77 31.99
CA ASN A 226 -20.80 -12.19 32.76
C ASN A 226 -20.97 -13.09 33.98
N ASN A 227 -20.54 -12.60 35.14
CA ASN A 227 -20.99 -13.13 36.43
C ASN A 227 -22.52 -13.02 36.46
N ASN A 228 -23.21 -14.13 36.20
CA ASN A 228 -24.46 -14.51 36.85
C ASN A 228 -24.68 -16.01 36.57
N ASN A 229 -24.76 -16.76 37.67
CA ASN A 229 -24.91 -18.21 37.69
C ASN A 229 -26.25 -18.67 37.09
N ASN A 230 -26.21 -19.92 36.61
CA ASN A 230 -27.31 -20.81 36.24
C ASN A 230 -27.83 -20.74 34.80
N ASP A 231 -27.02 -21.23 33.86
CA ASP A 231 -27.55 -22.04 32.76
C ASP A 231 -26.50 -23.10 32.34
N VAL A 232 -26.76 -24.35 32.71
CA VAL A 232 -26.02 -25.51 32.20
C VAL A 232 -26.56 -25.81 30.81
N GLN A 233 -25.82 -25.45 29.76
CA GLN A 233 -26.12 -25.86 28.39
C GLN A 233 -24.99 -26.76 27.85
N PRO A 234 -25.32 -27.86 27.15
CA PRO A 234 -24.37 -28.93 26.87
C PRO A 234 -23.38 -28.54 25.76
N SER A 235 -22.18 -29.12 25.87
CA SER A 235 -21.05 -29.00 24.94
C SER A 235 -21.44 -29.38 23.50
N LEU A 236 -21.52 -28.38 22.62
CA LEU A 236 -21.71 -28.55 21.18
C LEU A 236 -20.37 -28.89 20.49
N SER A 237 -19.93 -30.13 20.61
CA SER A 237 -18.71 -30.67 19.99
C SER A 237 -18.88 -31.15 18.53
N SER A 238 -19.92 -30.75 17.79
CA SER A 238 -20.17 -31.26 16.42
C SER A 238 -20.80 -30.27 15.41
N MET A 239 -20.75 -28.96 15.67
CA MET A 239 -21.36 -27.96 14.80
C MET A 239 -20.37 -27.04 14.12
N ILE A 240 -19.66 -27.53 13.08
CA ILE A 240 -19.14 -26.64 12.03
C ILE A 240 -19.18 -27.38 10.70
N SER A 241 -20.26 -27.17 9.94
CA SER A 241 -20.35 -27.32 8.48
C SER A 241 -21.80 -27.13 8.06
N SER A 242 -22.28 -25.90 8.06
CA SER A 242 -23.55 -25.54 7.40
C SER A 242 -23.48 -24.10 6.88
N SER A 243 -23.84 -23.93 5.61
CA SER A 243 -24.01 -22.66 4.93
C SER A 243 -25.52 -22.36 4.75
N VAL A 244 -26.28 -22.30 5.85
CA VAL A 244 -27.67 -21.81 5.84
C VAL A 244 -27.86 -20.91 7.06
N ALA A 245 -28.51 -19.77 6.82
CA ALA A 245 -28.64 -18.61 7.70
C ALA A 245 -29.19 -18.95 9.10
N ILE A 246 -28.29 -18.95 10.08
CA ILE A 246 -28.55 -18.62 11.49
C ILE A 246 -27.64 -17.40 11.76
N PRO A 247 -28.04 -16.39 12.56
CA PRO A 247 -27.14 -15.29 12.88
C PRO A 247 -25.91 -15.88 13.57
N VAL A 248 -24.80 -16.01 12.84
CA VAL A 248 -23.60 -16.65 13.33
C VAL A 248 -23.08 -15.71 14.41
N SER A 249 -23.16 -16.12 15.68
CA SER A 249 -22.47 -15.42 16.75
C SER A 249 -20.99 -15.31 16.35
N ASP A 250 -20.51 -14.10 16.12
CA ASP A 250 -19.14 -13.85 15.65
C ASP A 250 -18.14 -14.59 16.53
N VAL A 251 -17.42 -15.54 15.94
CA VAL A 251 -16.39 -16.28 16.68
C VAL A 251 -15.16 -15.38 16.81
N LEU A 252 -15.08 -14.64 17.91
CA LEU A 252 -14.02 -13.66 18.14
C LEU A 252 -12.70 -14.28 18.57
N SER A 253 -12.69 -15.52 19.06
CA SER A 253 -11.46 -16.22 19.43
C SER A 253 -11.66 -17.72 19.39
N GLY A 254 -10.61 -18.42 18.97
CA GLY A 254 -10.59 -19.87 18.96
C GLY A 254 -9.26 -20.44 18.50
N LYS A 255 -9.18 -21.76 18.52
CA LYS A 255 -8.06 -22.55 18.03
C LYS A 255 -8.58 -23.61 17.06
N PHE A 256 -8.11 -23.54 15.83
CA PHE A 256 -8.27 -24.58 14.83
C PHE A 256 -7.03 -25.47 14.82
N THR A 257 -7.22 -26.78 14.79
CA THR A 257 -6.14 -27.78 14.70
C THR A 257 -6.45 -28.69 13.53
N TRP A 258 -5.49 -28.87 12.63
CA TRP A 258 -5.54 -29.73 11.47
C TRP A 258 -4.45 -30.78 11.57
N LYS A 259 -4.85 -32.06 11.63
CA LYS A 259 -3.94 -33.20 11.63
C LYS A 259 -3.98 -33.87 10.27
N VAL A 260 -2.82 -34.15 9.73
CA VAL A 260 -2.61 -34.94 8.52
C VAL A 260 -1.99 -36.25 8.96
N HIS A 261 -2.64 -37.38 8.74
CA HIS A 261 -2.19 -38.71 9.22
C HIS A 261 -1.42 -39.52 8.17
N ASN A 262 -1.37 -39.04 6.92
CA ASN A 262 -0.63 -39.65 5.83
C ASN A 262 0.30 -38.63 5.17
N PHE A 263 1.17 -38.03 5.98
CA PHE A 263 2.01 -36.90 5.60
C PHE A 263 2.92 -37.23 4.41
N SER A 264 3.38 -38.46 4.24
CA SER A 264 4.20 -38.86 3.10
C SER A 264 3.48 -38.63 1.77
N LEU A 265 2.18 -38.90 1.70
CA LEU A 265 1.35 -38.56 0.53
C LEU A 265 1.11 -37.06 0.43
N PHE A 266 0.86 -36.40 1.56
CA PHE A 266 0.70 -34.94 1.61
C PHE A 266 1.97 -34.21 1.16
N MET A 267 3.15 -34.77 1.43
CA MET A 267 4.45 -34.23 1.06
C MET A 267 4.60 -34.16 -0.47
N GLU A 268 4.21 -35.22 -1.17
CA GLU A 268 4.14 -35.23 -2.63
C GLU A 268 3.11 -34.22 -3.18
N MET A 269 1.98 -34.05 -2.48
CA MET A 269 1.00 -33.03 -2.83
C MET A 269 1.58 -31.61 -2.68
N ILE A 270 2.20 -31.27 -1.54
CA ILE A 270 2.64 -29.89 -1.28
C ILE A 270 3.84 -29.45 -2.13
N LYS A 271 4.58 -30.39 -2.75
CA LYS A 271 5.65 -30.11 -3.74
C LYS A 271 5.13 -29.42 -4.99
N THR A 272 3.93 -29.79 -5.43
CA THR A 272 3.38 -29.35 -6.72
C THR A 272 2.27 -28.32 -6.55
N GLN A 273 1.67 -28.21 -5.37
CA GLN A 273 0.45 -27.42 -5.16
C GLN A 273 0.26 -26.96 -3.72
N LYS A 274 -0.64 -26.00 -3.56
CA LYS A 274 -1.05 -25.45 -2.26
C LYS A 274 -2.23 -26.24 -1.70
N VAL A 275 -2.00 -26.96 -0.60
CA VAL A 275 -3.02 -27.82 0.03
C VAL A 275 -3.68 -27.08 1.19
N MET A 276 -5.00 -27.22 1.28
CA MET A 276 -5.85 -26.40 2.14
C MET A 276 -6.62 -27.25 3.15
N SER A 277 -6.61 -26.83 4.42
CA SER A 277 -7.43 -27.43 5.47
C SER A 277 -8.94 -27.22 5.22
N PRO A 278 -9.80 -27.90 5.99
CA PRO A 278 -11.18 -27.49 6.16
C PRO A 278 -11.30 -26.03 6.64
N VAL A 279 -12.48 -25.46 6.40
CA VAL A 279 -12.79 -24.06 6.71
C VAL A 279 -13.30 -23.94 8.15
N PHE A 280 -12.92 -22.88 8.85
CA PHE A 280 -13.41 -22.54 10.18
C PHE A 280 -13.81 -21.06 10.28
N PRO A 281 -14.81 -20.71 11.09
CA PRO A 281 -15.28 -19.34 11.23
C PRO A 281 -14.33 -18.50 12.11
N ALA A 282 -14.14 -17.23 11.73
CA ALA A 282 -13.44 -16.22 12.52
C ALA A 282 -14.05 -14.83 12.23
N GLY A 283 -14.81 -14.30 13.19
CA GLY A 283 -15.61 -13.09 12.98
C GLY A 283 -16.56 -13.24 11.79
N GLU A 284 -16.55 -12.23 10.91
CA GLU A 284 -17.34 -12.23 9.66
C GLU A 284 -16.70 -13.06 8.53
N CYS A 285 -15.49 -13.59 8.73
CA CYS A 285 -14.75 -14.34 7.72
C CYS A 285 -14.77 -15.84 7.97
N ASN A 286 -14.61 -16.59 6.89
CA ASN A 286 -14.36 -18.02 6.91
C ASN A 286 -12.90 -18.24 6.54
N LEU A 287 -12.11 -18.77 7.47
CA LEU A 287 -10.67 -18.93 7.31
C LEU A 287 -10.27 -20.40 7.11
N ARG A 288 -9.07 -20.63 6.58
CA ARG A 288 -8.46 -21.96 6.40
C ARG A 288 -6.94 -21.86 6.40
N ILE A 289 -6.27 -22.93 6.80
CA ILE A 289 -4.80 -23.04 6.74
C ILE A 289 -4.43 -23.54 5.34
N SER A 290 -3.44 -22.88 4.72
CA SER A 290 -2.73 -23.41 3.55
C SER A 290 -1.34 -23.90 3.93
N VAL A 291 -0.91 -25.00 3.32
CA VAL A 291 0.46 -25.50 3.41
C VAL A 291 0.97 -25.84 2.00
N TYR A 292 2.20 -25.48 1.71
CA TYR A 292 2.86 -25.75 0.43
C TYR A 292 4.38 -25.77 0.60
N GLN A 293 5.11 -26.37 -0.34
CA GLN A 293 6.56 -26.29 -0.40
C GLN A 293 6.99 -25.04 -1.19
N SER A 294 8.01 -24.35 -0.71
CA SER A 294 8.64 -23.22 -1.39
C SER A 294 10.16 -23.36 -1.39
N SER A 295 10.84 -22.64 -2.29
CA SER A 295 12.29 -22.50 -2.28
C SER A 295 12.64 -21.03 -2.10
N VAL A 296 13.44 -20.72 -1.08
CA VAL A 296 13.96 -19.38 -0.81
C VAL A 296 15.48 -19.49 -0.75
N ASN A 297 16.18 -18.80 -1.64
CA ASN A 297 17.65 -18.87 -1.77
C ASN A 297 18.20 -20.30 -1.94
N GLY A 298 17.49 -21.16 -2.67
CA GLY A 298 17.88 -22.56 -2.90
C GLY A 298 17.61 -23.52 -1.74
N GLN A 299 17.08 -23.04 -0.62
CA GLN A 299 16.67 -23.85 0.52
C GLN A 299 15.17 -24.12 0.48
N GLU A 300 14.77 -25.37 0.73
CA GLU A 300 13.37 -25.77 0.77
C GLU A 300 12.72 -25.50 2.13
N TYR A 301 11.52 -24.95 2.10
CA TYR A 301 10.71 -24.63 3.27
C TYR A 301 9.31 -25.22 3.15
N LEU A 302 8.80 -25.65 4.30
CA LEU A 302 7.37 -25.76 4.54
C LEU A 302 6.84 -24.32 4.69
N SER A 303 5.94 -23.90 3.80
CA SER A 303 5.27 -22.60 3.84
C SER A 303 3.87 -22.71 4.38
N MET A 304 3.43 -21.69 5.12
CA MET A 304 2.12 -21.67 5.77
C MET A 304 1.44 -20.31 5.62
N CYS A 305 0.15 -20.32 5.30
CA CYS A 305 -0.67 -19.11 5.30
C CYS A 305 -2.05 -19.37 5.90
N LEU A 306 -2.63 -18.32 6.47
CA LEU A 306 -4.03 -18.24 6.82
C LEU A 306 -4.75 -17.52 5.69
N GLU A 307 -5.78 -18.14 5.14
CA GLU A 307 -6.54 -17.60 4.00
C GLU A 307 -8.00 -17.39 4.33
N SER A 308 -8.57 -16.32 3.78
CA SER A 308 -10.00 -16.13 3.69
C SER A 308 -10.58 -16.92 2.53
N LYS A 309 -11.71 -17.58 2.75
CA LYS A 309 -12.47 -18.29 1.72
C LYS A 309 -13.87 -17.69 1.63
N ASP A 310 -14.21 -17.18 0.45
CA ASP A 310 -15.58 -16.83 0.15
C ASP A 310 -16.43 -18.10 -0.02
N THR A 311 -17.41 -18.30 0.86
CA THR A 311 -18.31 -19.45 0.83
C THR A 311 -19.59 -19.18 0.05
N ASP A 312 -19.98 -17.91 -0.15
CA ASP A 312 -21.29 -17.54 -0.67
C ASP A 312 -21.22 -16.33 -1.63
N LYS A 313 -21.33 -16.61 -2.94
CA LYS A 313 -21.41 -15.57 -3.99
C LYS A 313 -22.66 -14.66 -3.89
N SER A 314 -23.57 -14.89 -2.95
CA SER A 314 -24.88 -14.20 -2.86
C SER A 314 -24.95 -13.11 -1.78
N VAL A 315 -23.95 -12.95 -0.91
CA VAL A 315 -23.97 -11.93 0.16
C VAL A 315 -22.83 -10.94 -0.01
N ALA A 316 -23.14 -9.66 0.21
CA ALA A 316 -22.33 -8.47 -0.03
C ALA A 316 -20.80 -8.67 0.14
N SER A 317 -20.04 -8.12 -0.82
CA SER A 317 -18.57 -8.13 -0.93
C SER A 317 -17.83 -7.36 0.18
N ASP A 318 -18.44 -7.18 1.35
CA ASP A 318 -17.96 -6.29 2.42
C ASP A 318 -17.65 -7.02 3.74
N ARG A 319 -17.70 -8.37 3.73
CA ARG A 319 -17.26 -9.18 4.87
C ARG A 319 -15.75 -9.09 5.02
N SER A 320 -15.32 -8.39 6.06
CA SER A 320 -13.91 -8.31 6.46
C SER A 320 -13.77 -8.30 7.97
N CYS A 321 -12.70 -8.91 8.46
CA CYS A 321 -12.40 -8.93 9.89
C CYS A 321 -10.92 -8.67 10.13
N TRP A 322 -10.61 -7.90 11.17
CA TRP A 322 -9.25 -7.73 11.66
C TRP A 322 -8.91 -8.86 12.63
N CYS A 323 -7.78 -9.53 12.43
CA CYS A 323 -7.44 -10.74 13.16
C CYS A 323 -5.98 -10.73 13.60
N LEU A 324 -5.73 -11.03 14.88
CA LEU A 324 -4.42 -11.42 15.39
C LEU A 324 -4.39 -12.94 15.47
N PHE A 325 -3.38 -13.57 14.88
CA PHE A 325 -3.32 -15.01 14.82
C PHE A 325 -1.90 -15.54 15.03
N ARG A 326 -1.84 -16.78 15.50
CA ARG A 326 -0.63 -17.56 15.66
C ARG A 326 -0.81 -18.86 14.91
N MET A 327 0.03 -19.09 13.91
CA MET A 327 0.12 -20.37 13.24
C MET A 327 1.21 -21.20 13.92
N SER A 328 0.96 -22.47 14.15
CA SER A 328 1.90 -23.39 14.79
C SER A 328 2.01 -24.73 14.06
N VAL A 329 3.21 -25.28 14.02
CA VAL A 329 3.49 -26.69 13.75
C VAL A 329 3.80 -27.34 15.08
N LEU A 330 2.97 -28.29 15.50
CA LEU A 330 3.10 -28.88 16.83
C LEU A 330 4.14 -30.00 16.81
N ASN A 331 5.14 -29.85 17.67
CA ASN A 331 5.97 -30.97 18.10
C ASN A 331 5.12 -31.99 18.88
N GLN A 332 5.23 -33.25 18.53
CA GLN A 332 4.45 -34.36 19.06
C GLN A 332 5.20 -35.13 20.17
N LYS A 333 6.51 -34.88 20.34
CA LYS A 333 7.28 -35.42 21.47
C LYS A 333 6.91 -34.68 22.77
N PRO A 334 6.61 -35.41 23.87
CA PRO A 334 6.27 -34.78 25.14
C PRO A 334 7.38 -33.85 25.65
N GLY A 335 6.99 -32.65 26.10
CA GLY A 335 7.92 -31.66 26.64
C GLY A 335 8.75 -30.88 25.60
N SER A 336 8.64 -31.22 24.31
CA SER A 336 9.31 -30.50 23.24
C SER A 336 8.54 -29.25 22.80
N ASN A 337 9.27 -28.23 22.36
CA ASN A 337 8.68 -26.95 21.95
C ASN A 337 8.02 -27.06 20.58
N HIS A 338 6.82 -26.48 20.44
CA HIS A 338 6.18 -26.28 19.14
C HIS A 338 6.82 -25.11 18.39
N MET A 339 6.88 -25.20 17.08
CA MET A 339 7.21 -24.06 16.23
C MET A 339 5.95 -23.19 16.10
N HIS A 340 6.04 -21.88 16.35
CA HIS A 340 4.96 -20.95 16.04
C HIS A 340 5.45 -19.59 15.56
N ARG A 341 4.62 -18.92 14.73
CA ARG A 341 4.80 -17.52 14.33
C ARG A 341 3.49 -16.75 14.55
N ASP A 342 3.61 -15.54 15.07
CA ASP A 342 2.48 -14.62 15.26
C ASP A 342 2.43 -13.62 14.10
N SER A 343 1.22 -13.31 13.65
CA SER A 343 0.97 -12.25 12.67
C SER A 343 -0.41 -11.65 12.92
N TYR A 344 -0.73 -10.61 12.18
CA TYR A 344 -1.99 -9.90 12.28
C TYR A 344 -2.35 -9.19 10.99
N GLY A 345 -3.63 -8.94 10.78
CA GLY A 345 -4.10 -8.12 9.66
C GLY A 345 -5.59 -8.25 9.40
N ARG A 346 -6.07 -7.46 8.44
CA ARG A 346 -7.45 -7.54 7.94
C ARG A 346 -7.54 -8.61 6.86
N PHE A 347 -8.48 -9.54 7.04
CA PHE A 347 -8.90 -10.51 6.04
C PHE A 347 -10.20 -10.05 5.37
N ALA A 348 -10.31 -10.22 4.05
CA ALA A 348 -11.52 -9.97 3.29
C ALA A 348 -11.82 -11.12 2.32
N ALA A 349 -13.04 -11.17 1.78
CA ALA A 349 -13.47 -12.18 0.81
C ALA A 349 -12.77 -12.02 -0.56
N ASP A 350 -12.46 -10.78 -0.95
CA ASP A 350 -11.72 -10.47 -2.17
C ASP A 350 -10.66 -9.38 -1.91
N ASN A 351 -9.77 -9.19 -2.88
CA ASN A 351 -8.72 -8.16 -2.82
C ASN A 351 -9.22 -6.79 -3.32
N LYS A 352 -10.52 -6.60 -3.64
CA LYS A 352 -11.01 -5.35 -4.26
C LYS A 352 -10.96 -4.18 -3.28
N SER A 353 -11.20 -4.43 -2.00
CA SER A 353 -11.03 -3.41 -0.96
C SER A 353 -9.56 -3.04 -0.69
N GLY A 354 -8.60 -3.78 -1.27
CA GLY A 354 -7.18 -3.67 -0.97
C GLY A 354 -6.78 -4.29 0.38
N ASP A 355 -7.64 -5.12 0.97
CA ASP A 355 -7.35 -5.94 2.14
C ASP A 355 -6.75 -7.29 1.74
N ASN A 356 -6.19 -8.02 2.72
CA ASN A 356 -5.51 -9.28 2.44
C ASN A 356 -6.52 -10.42 2.30
N THR A 357 -6.38 -11.24 1.26
CA THR A 357 -7.06 -12.55 1.17
C THR A 357 -6.24 -13.67 1.82
N SER A 358 -4.93 -13.48 1.99
CA SER A 358 -4.00 -14.46 2.55
C SER A 358 -2.87 -13.75 3.30
N LEU A 359 -2.53 -14.23 4.49
CA LEU A 359 -1.37 -13.78 5.28
C LEU A 359 -0.58 -14.99 5.78
N GLY A 360 0.73 -14.97 5.62
CA GLY A 360 1.57 -16.12 5.97
C GLY A 360 3.04 -15.91 5.66
N TRP A 361 3.78 -17.02 5.64
CA TRP A 361 5.22 -17.06 5.45
C TRP A 361 5.59 -18.09 4.39
N ASN A 362 6.41 -17.65 3.44
CA ASN A 362 6.98 -18.50 2.39
C ASN A 362 8.25 -19.24 2.86
N ASP A 363 8.67 -19.01 4.10
CA ASP A 363 9.90 -19.54 4.71
C ASP A 363 9.63 -20.03 6.15
N TYR A 364 8.42 -20.55 6.39
CA TYR A 364 7.90 -20.76 7.74
C TYR A 364 8.78 -21.70 8.58
N MET A 365 9.12 -22.87 8.03
CA MET A 365 10.02 -23.84 8.66
C MET A 365 10.83 -24.57 7.58
N LYS A 366 12.13 -24.76 7.79
CA LYS A 366 12.95 -25.54 6.85
C LYS A 366 12.40 -26.95 6.76
N LEU A 367 12.29 -27.47 5.55
CA LEU A 367 11.71 -28.79 5.35
C LEU A 367 12.57 -29.89 5.98
N SER A 368 13.91 -29.75 5.92
CA SER A 368 14.86 -30.65 6.59
C SER A 368 14.62 -30.76 8.10
N ASP A 369 14.31 -29.64 8.74
CA ASP A 369 14.11 -29.56 10.19
C ASP A 369 12.73 -30.12 10.57
N PHE A 370 11.77 -30.06 9.65
CA PHE A 370 10.43 -30.61 9.85
C PHE A 370 10.40 -32.14 9.75
N VAL A 371 11.04 -32.70 8.72
CA VAL A 371 11.06 -34.16 8.47
C VAL A 371 12.12 -34.90 9.27
N GLY A 372 13.04 -34.19 9.92
CA GLY A 372 14.10 -34.79 10.72
C GLY A 372 13.53 -35.66 11.84
N GLN A 373 13.97 -36.92 11.91
CA GLN A 373 13.45 -37.93 12.84
C GLN A 373 13.61 -37.53 14.31
N GLU A 374 14.66 -36.77 14.63
CA GLU A 374 14.87 -36.24 15.98
C GLU A 374 14.02 -35.01 16.30
N ALA A 375 13.48 -34.33 15.30
CA ALA A 375 12.81 -33.04 15.47
C ALA A 375 11.41 -33.15 16.10
N GLY A 376 10.71 -34.28 15.92
CA GLY A 376 9.43 -34.56 16.57
C GLY A 376 8.19 -33.86 15.98
N PHE A 377 8.31 -33.19 14.84
CA PHE A 377 7.18 -32.53 14.18
C PHE A 377 6.38 -33.48 13.27
N LEU A 378 7.03 -34.55 12.81
CA LEU A 378 6.44 -35.65 12.05
C LEU A 378 6.69 -36.95 12.82
N GLU A 379 5.61 -37.57 13.30
CA GLU A 379 5.65 -38.82 14.07
C GLU A 379 4.58 -39.76 13.49
N ASP A 380 4.93 -41.02 13.22
CA ASP A 380 4.01 -42.01 12.63
C ASP A 380 3.26 -41.49 11.38
N ASP A 381 3.99 -40.87 10.46
CA ASP A 381 3.46 -40.22 9.25
C ASP A 381 2.39 -39.13 9.53
N THR A 382 2.29 -38.68 10.78
CA THR A 382 1.32 -37.69 11.23
C THR A 382 1.99 -36.36 11.46
N ALA A 383 1.38 -35.29 10.95
CA ALA A 383 1.76 -33.90 11.18
C ALA A 383 0.58 -33.12 11.75
N VAL A 384 0.84 -32.17 12.67
CA VAL A 384 -0.20 -31.37 13.31
C VAL A 384 0.04 -29.88 13.13
N PHE A 385 -0.82 -29.26 12.34
CA PHE A 385 -0.89 -27.81 12.14
C PHE A 385 -1.95 -27.21 13.04
N SER A 386 -1.74 -26.02 13.56
CA SER A 386 -2.80 -25.30 14.28
C SER A 386 -2.74 -23.80 14.04
N THR A 387 -3.88 -23.14 14.22
CA THR A 387 -3.98 -21.69 14.22
C THR A 387 -4.85 -21.27 15.39
N SER A 388 -4.31 -20.43 16.27
CA SER A 388 -5.10 -19.73 17.29
C SER A 388 -5.28 -18.27 16.89
N PHE A 389 -6.46 -17.72 17.09
CA PHE A 389 -6.75 -16.36 16.62
C PHE A 389 -7.62 -15.57 17.59
N HIS A 390 -7.56 -14.25 17.43
CA HIS A 390 -8.40 -13.27 18.09
C HIS A 390 -8.81 -12.21 17.07
N VAL A 391 -10.11 -12.13 16.79
CA VAL A 391 -10.71 -11.12 15.93
C VAL A 391 -11.02 -9.87 16.75
N ILE A 392 -10.65 -8.71 16.20
CA ILE A 392 -11.01 -7.41 16.76
C ILE A 392 -12.46 -7.14 16.38
N LYS A 393 -13.34 -7.05 17.38
CA LYS A 393 -14.74 -6.70 17.16
C LYS A 393 -14.84 -5.20 16.96
N GLU A 394 -15.25 -4.80 15.76
CA GLU A 394 -15.33 -3.40 15.36
C GLU A 394 -16.63 -3.12 14.61
N PHE A 395 -17.06 -1.86 14.67
CA PHE A 395 -18.21 -1.38 13.92
C PHE A 395 -17.87 -0.03 13.32
N SER A 396 -18.28 0.20 12.08
CA SER A 396 -18.07 1.49 11.42
C SER A 396 -19.34 2.00 10.78
N SER A 397 -19.56 3.31 10.88
CA SER A 397 -20.61 4.00 10.15
C SER A 397 -20.01 5.21 9.42
N PHE A 398 -20.58 5.53 8.27
CA PHE A 398 -20.16 6.67 7.48
C PHE A 398 -21.38 7.50 7.08
N SER A 399 -21.36 8.80 7.37
CA SER A 399 -22.41 9.74 6.98
C SER A 399 -21.82 10.86 6.13
N LYS A 400 -22.52 11.21 5.03
CA LYS A 400 -22.12 12.29 4.10
C LYS A 400 -22.71 13.66 4.45
N ASN A 401 -23.46 13.77 5.55
CA ASN A 401 -24.15 15.00 5.93
C ASN A 401 -23.56 15.58 7.20
N VAL A 402 -22.66 16.55 7.06
CA VAL A 402 -22.32 17.49 8.14
C VAL A 402 -22.27 18.89 7.54
N GLY A 403 -23.44 19.52 7.38
CA GLY A 403 -23.63 20.91 7.02
C GLY A 403 -24.89 21.44 7.72
N LEU A 404 -24.74 22.55 8.45
CA LEU A 404 -25.52 22.98 9.61
C LEU A 404 -27.01 23.33 9.40
N ILE A 405 -27.73 23.16 10.51
CA ILE A 405 -28.95 23.85 10.92
C ILE A 405 -28.67 25.37 10.93
N VAL A 406 -28.97 26.08 9.84
CA VAL A 406 -29.43 27.48 9.86
C VAL A 406 -30.44 27.62 8.71
N GLY A 407 -31.67 27.98 9.06
CA GLY A 407 -32.82 27.91 8.16
C GLY A 407 -32.68 28.76 6.90
N ARG A 408 -33.01 28.16 5.76
CA ARG A 408 -33.89 28.76 4.73
C ARG A 408 -34.34 27.70 3.72
N THR A 409 -35.64 27.65 3.55
CA THR A 409 -36.39 26.85 2.58
C THR A 409 -35.90 27.09 1.14
N GLY A 410 -35.52 26.02 0.44
CA GLY A 410 -35.22 26.06 -0.99
C GLY A 410 -34.91 24.67 -1.53
N SER A 411 -35.89 24.08 -2.24
CA SER A 411 -35.78 22.79 -2.94
C SER A 411 -34.68 22.84 -4.02
N GLY A 412 -33.74 21.90 -3.94
CA GLY A 412 -32.70 21.67 -4.94
C GLY A 412 -31.51 20.92 -4.36
N SER A 413 -31.47 19.59 -4.50
CA SER A 413 -30.33 18.75 -4.10
C SER A 413 -29.08 19.13 -4.90
N ARG A 414 -28.18 19.90 -4.27
CA ARG A 414 -26.88 20.29 -4.87
C ARG A 414 -25.88 19.16 -4.70
N LYS A 415 -25.08 18.91 -5.75
CA LYS A 415 -24.03 17.86 -5.83
C LYS A 415 -22.78 18.15 -4.97
N SER A 416 -22.84 19.08 -4.01
CA SER A 416 -21.71 19.52 -3.17
C SER A 416 -21.30 18.50 -2.09
N ASP A 417 -22.15 17.51 -1.79
CA ASP A 417 -22.02 16.62 -0.62
C ASP A 417 -21.06 15.41 -0.78
N MET A 418 -20.37 15.27 -1.92
CA MET A 418 -19.54 14.07 -2.16
C MET A 418 -18.08 14.18 -1.68
N HIS A 419 -17.66 15.38 -1.26
CA HIS A 419 -16.26 15.70 -0.92
C HIS A 419 -16.04 15.95 0.58
N MET A 420 -17.05 15.68 1.41
CA MET A 420 -16.95 15.72 2.86
C MET A 420 -17.70 14.54 3.47
N GLY A 421 -17.31 14.11 4.66
CA GLY A 421 -18.07 13.13 5.43
C GLY A 421 -17.52 12.90 6.82
N LYS A 422 -18.36 12.30 7.67
CA LYS A 422 -18.01 11.87 9.02
C LYS A 422 -18.02 10.35 9.08
N PHE A 423 -16.87 9.79 9.44
CA PHE A 423 -16.69 8.37 9.69
C PHE A 423 -16.58 8.13 11.19
N THR A 424 -17.38 7.23 11.72
CA THR A 424 -17.31 6.79 13.13
C THR A 424 -16.89 5.34 13.16
N TRP A 425 -15.91 5.01 14.01
CA TRP A 425 -15.36 3.69 14.17
C TRP A 425 -15.32 3.30 15.64
N LYS A 426 -15.97 2.20 15.99
CA LYS A 426 -16.04 1.67 17.35
C LYS A 426 -15.21 0.40 17.41
N ILE A 427 -14.38 0.27 18.44
CA ILE A 427 -13.67 -0.96 18.76
C ILE A 427 -14.14 -1.43 20.12
N GLU A 428 -14.76 -2.61 20.16
CA GLU A 428 -15.20 -3.25 21.39
C GLU A 428 -14.09 -4.14 21.97
N ASN A 429 -14.26 -4.54 23.23
CA ASN A 429 -13.32 -5.37 23.97
C ASN A 429 -11.89 -4.76 24.05
N PHE A 430 -11.79 -3.44 24.21
CA PHE A 430 -10.52 -2.71 24.06
C PHE A 430 -9.52 -3.00 25.20
N THR A 431 -10.00 -3.25 26.42
CA THR A 431 -9.15 -3.71 27.53
C THR A 431 -8.63 -5.12 27.29
N ARG A 432 -9.46 -6.02 26.75
CA ARG A 432 -9.02 -7.36 26.34
C ARG A 432 -7.96 -7.29 25.25
N LEU A 433 -8.11 -6.38 24.28
CA LEU A 433 -7.09 -6.12 23.27
C LEU A 433 -5.78 -5.65 23.93
N LYS A 434 -5.83 -4.64 24.82
CA LYS A 434 -4.64 -4.17 25.58
C LYS A 434 -3.93 -5.32 26.30
N ASP A 435 -4.66 -6.16 27.01
CA ASP A 435 -4.09 -7.27 27.78
C ASP A 435 -3.50 -8.34 26.88
N LEU A 436 -4.13 -8.63 25.74
CA LEU A 436 -3.61 -9.56 24.75
C LEU A 436 -2.29 -9.06 24.15
N LEU A 437 -2.20 -7.77 23.80
CA LEU A 437 -0.97 -7.17 23.28
C LEU A 437 0.14 -7.18 24.32
N LYS A 438 -0.19 -6.93 25.59
CA LYS A 438 0.77 -7.03 26.71
C LYS A 438 1.26 -8.47 26.90
N LYS A 439 0.33 -9.44 26.97
CA LYS A 439 0.64 -10.87 27.16
C LYS A 439 1.51 -11.43 26.05
N ARG A 440 1.22 -11.07 24.79
CA ARG A 440 1.99 -11.50 23.61
C ARG A 440 3.21 -10.62 23.31
N LYS A 441 3.49 -9.60 24.14
CA LYS A 441 4.57 -8.62 23.94
C LYS A 441 4.54 -7.94 22.56
N ILE A 442 3.35 -7.77 21.98
CA ILE A 442 3.18 -7.11 20.67
C ILE A 442 3.34 -5.60 20.87
N THR A 443 4.30 -5.02 20.18
CA THR A 443 4.56 -3.57 20.08
C THR A 443 4.35 -3.11 18.64
N GLY A 444 4.02 -1.83 18.45
CA GLY A 444 3.86 -1.26 17.10
C GLY A 444 2.63 -1.73 16.30
N LEU A 445 1.70 -2.47 16.91
CA LEU A 445 0.46 -2.89 16.25
C LEU A 445 -0.30 -1.67 15.71
N CYS A 446 -0.50 -1.62 14.39
CA CYS A 446 -1.37 -0.65 13.73
C CYS A 446 -2.66 -1.34 13.27
N ILE A 447 -3.81 -0.87 13.76
CA ILE A 447 -5.12 -1.37 13.36
C ILE A 447 -5.69 -0.37 12.37
N LYS A 448 -6.14 -0.87 11.23
CA LYS A 448 -6.75 -0.06 10.17
C LYS A 448 -8.24 -0.33 10.12
N SER A 449 -9.05 0.73 10.15
CA SER A 449 -10.50 0.62 9.95
C SER A 449 -10.82 0.10 8.55
N ARG A 450 -12.10 -0.21 8.30
CA ARG A 450 -12.61 -0.34 6.93
C ARG A 450 -12.40 0.97 6.17
N LYS A 451 -12.26 0.87 4.84
CA LYS A 451 -12.17 2.04 3.97
C LYS A 451 -13.54 2.72 3.85
N PHE A 452 -13.51 4.04 3.70
CA PHE A 452 -14.66 4.85 3.34
C PHE A 452 -14.25 5.84 2.24
N GLN A 453 -15.17 6.20 1.36
CA GLN A 453 -14.84 6.98 0.15
C GLN A 453 -15.37 8.41 0.23
N ILE A 454 -14.47 9.38 0.03
CA ILE A 454 -14.76 10.82 -0.06
C ILE A 454 -14.05 11.37 -1.29
N GLY A 455 -14.74 12.12 -2.15
CA GLY A 455 -14.11 12.78 -3.30
C GLY A 455 -13.35 11.83 -4.24
N ASN A 456 -13.81 10.58 -4.39
CA ASN A 456 -13.14 9.49 -5.11
C ASN A 456 -11.80 9.01 -4.53
N ARG A 457 -11.47 9.43 -3.31
CA ARG A 457 -10.32 8.94 -2.54
C ARG A 457 -10.79 7.91 -1.52
N ASP A 458 -9.96 6.90 -1.31
CA ASP A 458 -10.12 5.91 -0.27
C ASP A 458 -9.50 6.45 1.01
N CYS A 459 -10.32 6.64 2.04
CA CYS A 459 -9.91 7.07 3.37
C CYS A 459 -10.02 5.91 4.38
N ARG A 460 -9.15 5.88 5.39
CA ARG A 460 -9.31 5.01 6.57
C ARG A 460 -8.59 5.55 7.80
N LEU A 461 -9.11 5.20 8.97
CA LEU A 461 -8.45 5.46 10.24
C LEU A 461 -7.38 4.40 10.53
N ILE A 462 -6.26 4.85 11.08
CA ILE A 462 -5.20 4.00 11.63
C ILE A 462 -5.06 4.32 13.11
N VAL A 463 -5.14 3.30 13.96
CA VAL A 463 -4.97 3.42 15.42
C VAL A 463 -3.85 2.53 15.88
N TYR A 464 -3.00 3.06 16.77
CA TYR A 464 -2.00 2.30 17.51
C TYR A 464 -2.44 2.22 18.97
N PRO A 465 -3.07 1.11 19.41
CA PRO A 465 -3.65 1.00 20.76
C PRO A 465 -2.65 1.22 21.90
N ARG A 466 -1.38 0.88 21.65
CA ARG A 466 -0.27 1.06 22.61
C ARG A 466 0.60 2.28 22.29
N GLY A 467 0.23 3.08 21.29
CA GLY A 467 1.00 4.23 20.86
C GLY A 467 2.22 3.93 20.02
N GLN A 468 2.70 5.00 19.36
CA GLN A 468 4.00 5.07 18.71
C GLN A 468 4.93 6.12 19.36
N SER A 469 4.47 6.83 20.40
CA SER A 469 5.29 7.80 21.12
C SER A 469 6.44 7.11 21.88
N GLN A 470 7.45 7.89 22.27
CA GLN A 470 8.56 7.42 23.11
C GLN A 470 8.66 8.34 24.33
N PRO A 471 8.27 7.88 25.54
CA PRO A 471 7.75 6.54 25.86
C PRO A 471 6.34 6.27 25.28
N PRO A 472 5.94 5.00 25.10
CA PRO A 472 4.65 4.61 24.52
C PRO A 472 3.51 4.76 25.54
N CYS A 473 3.21 6.00 25.92
CA CYS A 473 2.21 6.35 26.93
C CYS A 473 0.95 7.02 26.35
N HIS A 474 0.89 7.22 25.03
CA HIS A 474 -0.26 7.81 24.35
C HIS A 474 -0.84 6.87 23.30
N LEU A 475 -2.15 6.86 23.13
CA LEU A 475 -2.81 6.35 21.94
C LEU A 475 -2.40 7.21 20.73
N SER A 476 -2.15 6.58 19.58
CA SER A 476 -1.88 7.30 18.32
C SER A 476 -3.00 7.08 17.32
N VAL A 477 -3.41 8.13 16.61
CA VAL A 477 -4.50 8.11 15.63
C VAL A 477 -4.09 8.88 14.38
N PHE A 478 -4.30 8.27 13.22
CA PHE A 478 -3.96 8.82 11.91
C PHE A 478 -5.10 8.59 10.91
N LEU A 479 -5.13 9.44 9.88
CA LEU A 479 -5.94 9.28 8.69
C LEU A 479 -5.03 8.92 7.52
N GLU A 480 -5.33 7.81 6.86
CA GLU A 480 -4.72 7.40 5.58
C GLU A 480 -5.67 7.79 4.43
N VAL A 481 -5.14 8.40 3.39
CA VAL A 481 -5.87 8.73 2.14
C VAL A 481 -5.10 8.16 0.96
N THR A 482 -5.78 7.46 0.07
CA THR A 482 -5.19 6.79 -1.10
C THR A 482 -6.04 6.98 -2.36
N ASP A 483 -5.40 6.82 -3.53
CA ASP A 483 -6.10 6.85 -4.82
C ASP A 483 -6.71 5.48 -5.13
N SER A 484 -8.04 5.40 -5.09
CA SER A 484 -8.81 4.16 -5.28
C SER A 484 -8.52 3.45 -6.60
N ARG A 485 -8.18 4.21 -7.65
CA ARG A 485 -7.97 3.69 -9.00
C ARG A 485 -6.49 3.46 -9.35
N ASN A 486 -5.57 3.90 -8.50
CA ASN A 486 -4.12 3.92 -8.77
C ASN A 486 -3.79 4.46 -10.18
N THR A 487 -4.61 5.41 -10.67
CA THR A 487 -4.63 5.83 -12.09
C THR A 487 -3.57 6.86 -12.44
N SER A 488 -3.03 7.56 -11.44
CA SER A 488 -1.95 8.54 -11.63
C SER A 488 -0.82 8.27 -10.66
N ILE A 489 0.39 8.10 -11.18
CA ILE A 489 1.61 7.84 -10.42
C ILE A 489 1.89 8.96 -9.40
N ASP A 490 1.43 10.19 -9.69
CA ASP A 490 1.70 11.42 -8.93
C ASP A 490 0.44 12.10 -8.37
N TRP A 491 -0.56 11.33 -7.92
CA TRP A 491 -1.75 11.94 -7.33
C TRP A 491 -1.39 12.80 -6.10
N SER A 492 -2.08 13.94 -5.97
CA SER A 492 -2.17 14.66 -4.70
C SER A 492 -3.56 15.23 -4.48
N CYS A 493 -3.91 15.50 -3.23
CA CYS A 493 -5.10 16.27 -2.88
C CYS A 493 -4.92 16.98 -1.55
N PHE A 494 -5.45 18.20 -1.45
CA PHE A 494 -5.58 18.89 -0.17
C PHE A 494 -6.73 18.29 0.66
N VAL A 495 -6.47 17.97 1.92
CA VAL A 495 -7.43 17.36 2.84
C VAL A 495 -7.42 18.13 4.15
N SER A 496 -8.58 18.67 4.54
CA SER A 496 -8.85 19.15 5.89
C SER A 496 -9.52 18.01 6.66
N HIS A 497 -8.98 17.66 7.83
CA HIS A 497 -9.56 16.59 8.62
C HIS A 497 -9.49 16.88 10.12
N ARG A 498 -10.49 16.36 10.82
CA ARG A 498 -10.63 16.43 12.27
C ARG A 498 -10.82 15.02 12.80
N LEU A 499 -9.85 14.55 13.57
CA LEU A 499 -9.90 13.24 14.22
C LEU A 499 -10.28 13.43 15.68
N SER A 500 -11.06 12.50 16.22
CA SER A 500 -11.49 12.54 17.62
C SER A 500 -11.45 11.16 18.26
N VAL A 501 -11.08 11.14 19.55
CA VAL A 501 -11.44 10.06 20.47
C VAL A 501 -12.61 10.56 21.29
N VAL A 502 -13.77 9.95 21.07
CA VAL A 502 -15.05 10.44 21.59
C VAL A 502 -15.17 10.10 23.06
N ASN A 503 -15.50 11.11 23.87
CA ASN A 503 -15.95 10.89 25.22
C ASN A 503 -17.44 10.54 25.19
N GLN A 504 -17.76 9.32 25.58
CA GLN A 504 -19.08 8.73 25.42
C GLN A 504 -20.06 9.12 26.55
N LYS A 505 -19.57 9.78 27.60
CA LYS A 505 -20.40 10.33 28.69
C LYS A 505 -20.75 11.81 28.46
N MET A 506 -19.80 12.58 27.91
CA MET A 506 -19.88 14.03 27.72
C MET A 506 -19.17 14.41 26.42
N GLU A 507 -19.92 14.69 25.36
CA GLU A 507 -19.37 14.90 24.01
C GLU A 507 -18.37 16.06 23.96
N GLU A 508 -18.61 17.12 24.72
CA GLU A 508 -17.74 18.30 24.84
C GLU A 508 -16.37 18.00 25.45
N LYS A 509 -16.21 16.86 26.14
CA LYS A 509 -14.92 16.38 26.67
C LYS A 509 -14.19 15.43 25.71
N SER A 510 -14.68 15.27 24.48
CA SER A 510 -13.99 14.50 23.45
C SER A 510 -12.65 15.16 23.09
N VAL A 511 -11.60 14.37 22.95
CA VAL A 511 -10.31 14.89 22.51
C VAL A 511 -10.30 14.90 21.00
N THR A 512 -10.23 16.10 20.43
CA THR A 512 -10.31 16.34 19.00
C THR A 512 -9.10 17.11 18.53
N LYS A 513 -8.48 16.66 17.44
CA LYS A 513 -7.36 17.33 16.80
C LYS A 513 -7.64 17.50 15.31
N GLU A 514 -7.31 18.66 14.78
CA GLU A 514 -7.52 19.02 13.38
C GLU A 514 -6.21 19.26 12.67
N SER A 515 -6.15 18.89 11.39
CA SER A 515 -5.00 19.12 10.54
C SER A 515 -5.44 19.29 9.10
N GLN A 516 -4.61 19.98 8.34
CA GLN A 516 -4.82 20.25 6.93
C GLN A 516 -3.51 19.91 6.22
N ASN A 517 -3.55 18.91 5.35
CA ASN A 517 -2.35 18.45 4.67
C ASN A 517 -2.65 18.12 3.22
N ARG A 518 -1.61 18.22 2.39
CA ARG A 518 -1.64 17.69 1.02
C ARG A 518 -1.19 16.22 1.06
N TYR A 519 -2.13 15.33 0.84
CA TYR A 519 -1.87 13.90 0.75
C TYR A 519 -1.35 13.55 -0.63
N SER A 520 -0.43 12.60 -0.69
CA SER A 520 0.17 12.10 -1.93
C SER A 520 0.65 10.65 -1.76
N LYS A 521 1.22 10.08 -2.82
CA LYS A 521 1.87 8.77 -2.74
C LYS A 521 3.02 8.72 -1.71
N ALA A 522 3.78 9.82 -1.57
CA ALA A 522 4.90 9.92 -0.63
C ALA A 522 4.45 10.23 0.81
N ALA A 523 3.30 10.89 0.97
CA ALA A 523 2.73 11.29 2.27
C ALA A 523 1.24 10.93 2.32
N LYS A 524 0.95 9.64 2.47
CA LYS A 524 -0.42 9.09 2.41
C LYS A 524 -1.12 9.01 3.76
N ASP A 525 -0.40 9.18 4.86
CA ASP A 525 -0.95 9.16 6.22
C ASP A 525 -0.49 10.38 7.01
N TRP A 526 -1.41 10.94 7.81
CA TRP A 526 -1.16 12.07 8.70
C TRP A 526 -1.97 11.90 9.98
N GLY A 527 -1.43 12.36 11.10
CA GLY A 527 -2.06 12.20 12.40
C GLY A 527 -1.11 12.48 13.55
N TRP A 528 -1.46 12.00 14.73
CA TRP A 528 -0.74 12.31 15.96
C TRP A 528 -0.27 11.05 16.67
N ARG A 529 1.04 10.99 16.92
CA ARG A 529 1.66 9.96 17.77
C ARG A 529 1.20 10.07 19.22
N GLU A 530 0.94 11.29 19.68
CA GLU A 530 0.46 11.59 21.03
C GLU A 530 -0.94 12.17 20.93
N PHE A 531 -1.97 11.30 20.90
CA PHE A 531 -3.35 11.72 20.74
C PHE A 531 -4.06 11.89 22.08
N VAL A 532 -4.22 10.79 22.84
CA VAL A 532 -4.81 10.74 24.20
C VAL A 532 -3.89 9.88 25.07
N THR A 533 -3.66 10.26 26.33
CA THR A 533 -2.84 9.45 27.25
C THR A 533 -3.52 8.10 27.49
N LEU A 534 -2.75 7.00 27.52
CA LEU A 534 -3.29 5.69 27.83
C LEU A 534 -3.87 5.65 29.26
N THR A 535 -3.32 6.45 30.18
CA THR A 535 -3.86 6.62 31.53
C THR A 535 -5.28 7.14 31.52
N SER A 536 -5.56 8.23 30.79
CA SER A 536 -6.92 8.77 30.70
C SER A 536 -7.84 7.90 29.85
N LEU A 537 -7.33 7.26 28.78
CA LEU A 537 -8.13 6.37 27.94
C LEU A 537 -8.70 5.18 28.73
N PHE A 538 -7.89 4.59 29.62
CA PHE A 538 -8.27 3.41 30.42
C PHE A 538 -8.84 3.75 31.80
N ASP A 539 -8.95 5.03 32.13
CA ASP A 539 -9.67 5.47 33.33
C ASP A 539 -11.18 5.40 33.07
N GLN A 540 -11.90 4.64 33.91
CA GLN A 540 -13.34 4.41 33.78
C GLN A 540 -14.16 5.68 34.01
N ASP A 541 -13.61 6.66 34.74
CA ASP A 541 -14.29 7.91 35.04
C ASP A 541 -14.10 8.95 33.94
N SER A 542 -12.97 8.91 33.23
CA SER A 542 -12.64 9.81 32.11
C SER A 542 -13.66 9.76 30.95
N GLY A 543 -14.40 8.67 30.76
CA GLY A 543 -15.52 8.60 29.80
C GLY A 543 -15.16 8.22 28.36
N PHE A 544 -13.88 7.95 28.04
CA PHE A 544 -13.45 7.48 26.72
C PHE A 544 -13.73 5.99 26.48
N LEU A 545 -13.60 5.18 27.53
CA LEU A 545 -13.88 3.75 27.52
C LEU A 545 -15.20 3.48 28.26
N VAL A 546 -16.25 3.12 27.51
CA VAL A 546 -17.58 2.79 28.06
C VAL A 546 -17.99 1.43 27.51
N GLN A 547 -18.44 0.52 28.38
CA GLN A 547 -18.77 -0.87 28.01
C GLN A 547 -17.64 -1.56 27.22
N ASP A 548 -16.40 -1.37 27.70
CA ASP A 548 -15.17 -1.85 27.06
C ASP A 548 -15.01 -1.45 25.58
N THR A 549 -15.63 -0.34 25.19
CA THR A 549 -15.67 0.16 23.81
C THR A 549 -15.03 1.52 23.74
N VAL A 550 -14.17 1.74 22.74
CA VAL A 550 -13.61 3.05 22.38
C VAL A 550 -14.18 3.49 21.04
N VAL A 551 -14.57 4.76 20.94
CA VAL A 551 -15.15 5.34 19.73
C VAL A 551 -14.21 6.39 19.15
N PHE A 552 -13.87 6.20 17.89
CA PHE A 552 -13.09 7.12 17.07
C PHE A 552 -14.01 7.80 16.05
N SER A 553 -13.72 9.06 15.74
CA SER A 553 -14.38 9.80 14.67
C SER A 553 -13.36 10.45 13.75
N ALA A 554 -13.64 10.48 12.46
CA ALA A 554 -12.90 11.22 11.45
C ALA A 554 -13.89 12.03 10.62
N GLU A 555 -13.81 13.36 10.73
CA GLU A 555 -14.49 14.28 9.83
C GLU A 555 -13.47 14.72 8.80
N VAL A 556 -13.77 14.49 7.52
CA VAL A 556 -12.82 14.65 6.43
C VAL A 556 -13.47 15.44 5.32
N LEU A 557 -12.77 16.46 4.85
CA LEU A 557 -13.14 17.29 3.71
C LEU A 557 -11.97 17.27 2.72
N ILE A 558 -12.24 16.94 1.46
CA ILE A 558 -11.25 16.89 0.38
C ILE A 558 -11.52 18.03 -0.59
N LEU A 559 -10.49 18.81 -0.90
CA LEU A 559 -10.61 19.87 -1.89
C LEU A 559 -10.70 19.28 -3.30
N LYS A 560 -11.73 19.66 -4.05
CA LYS A 560 -11.88 19.32 -5.45
C LYS A 560 -11.10 20.33 -6.27
N GLU A 561 -9.89 19.97 -6.67
CA GLU A 561 -8.98 20.86 -7.38
C GLU A 561 -8.41 20.23 -8.65
N THR A 562 -8.10 21.08 -9.63
CA THR A 562 -7.34 20.72 -10.82
C THR A 562 -6.26 21.78 -11.06
N SER A 563 -5.14 21.37 -11.65
CA SER A 563 -4.04 22.29 -11.95
C SER A 563 -3.38 21.94 -13.27
N ILE A 564 -3.04 22.97 -14.04
CA ILE A 564 -2.48 22.87 -15.39
C ILE A 564 -1.27 23.81 -15.45
N MET A 565 -0.17 23.32 -16.01
CA MET A 565 1.01 24.12 -16.35
C MET A 565 1.00 24.37 -17.86
N GLN A 566 1.22 25.62 -18.28
CA GLN A 566 1.30 26.04 -19.67
C GLN A 566 2.61 26.79 -19.89
N ASP A 567 3.33 26.42 -20.95
CA ASP A 567 4.56 27.10 -21.35
C ASP A 567 4.26 27.93 -22.60
N PHE A 568 4.58 29.23 -22.55
CA PHE A 568 4.50 30.12 -23.70
C PHE A 568 5.88 30.27 -24.32
N SER A 569 6.02 29.84 -25.58
CA SER A 569 7.14 30.19 -26.45
C SER A 569 6.69 31.30 -27.40
N ASP A 570 7.29 32.48 -27.31
CA ASP A 570 6.98 33.60 -28.21
C ASP A 570 7.43 33.28 -29.65
N PRO A 571 6.54 33.23 -30.66
CA PRO A 571 6.93 32.88 -32.03
C PRO A 571 7.49 34.06 -32.86
N GLU A 572 7.40 35.32 -32.38
CA GLU A 572 7.58 36.49 -33.25
C GLU A 572 8.95 37.18 -33.24
N LEU A 573 9.97 36.64 -32.55
CA LEU A 573 11.35 37.16 -32.64
C LEU A 573 12.36 36.22 -33.30
N ALA A 574 11.92 35.15 -33.97
CA ALA A 574 12.83 34.15 -34.56
C ALA A 574 13.58 34.60 -35.82
N ASN A 575 13.31 35.79 -36.38
CA ASN A 575 13.86 36.21 -37.67
C ASN A 575 14.47 37.62 -37.66
N THR A 576 15.48 37.88 -36.84
CA THR A 576 16.69 38.62 -37.24
C THR A 576 17.71 38.67 -36.09
N VAL A 577 18.97 38.36 -36.40
CA VAL A 577 20.21 38.38 -35.58
C VAL A 577 20.58 37.05 -34.87
N PRO A 578 21.79 36.48 -35.11
CA PRO A 578 22.26 35.28 -34.43
C PRO A 578 23.03 35.58 -33.12
N GLN A 579 22.74 34.76 -32.09
CA GLN A 579 23.56 34.41 -30.91
C GLN A 579 23.92 35.51 -29.89
N ILE A 580 23.11 35.60 -28.82
CA ILE A 580 23.39 35.35 -27.37
C ILE A 580 22.24 36.04 -26.63
N GLU A 581 21.14 35.33 -26.39
CA GLU A 581 20.12 35.73 -25.41
C GLU A 581 19.17 34.53 -25.20
N LYS A 582 19.18 33.95 -24.00
CA LYS A 582 18.18 32.95 -23.59
C LYS A 582 16.82 33.65 -23.53
N VAL A 583 16.04 33.54 -24.60
CA VAL A 583 14.63 33.99 -24.63
C VAL A 583 13.89 33.33 -23.46
N GLY A 584 13.42 34.14 -22.51
CA GLY A 584 12.76 33.68 -21.28
C GLY A 584 11.46 32.95 -21.58
N LYS A 585 11.42 31.64 -21.30
CA LYS A 585 10.18 30.85 -21.35
C LYS A 585 9.23 31.36 -20.26
N ARG A 586 8.10 31.97 -20.66
CA ARG A 586 7.05 32.36 -19.70
C ARG A 586 6.22 31.14 -19.35
N THR A 587 6.21 30.77 -18.08
CA THR A 587 5.41 29.64 -17.59
C THR A 587 4.21 30.15 -16.78
N ALA A 588 3.06 29.54 -17.00
CA ALA A 588 1.83 29.85 -16.27
C ALA A 588 1.28 28.61 -15.58
N PHE A 589 1.01 28.75 -14.30
CA PHE A 589 0.36 27.75 -13.48
C PHE A 589 -1.07 28.17 -13.17
N THR A 590 -2.04 27.40 -13.66
CA THR A 590 -3.46 27.60 -13.37
C THR A 590 -3.91 26.60 -12.31
N TRP A 591 -4.50 27.09 -11.22
CA TRP A 591 -5.11 26.30 -10.16
C TRP A 591 -6.61 26.58 -10.08
N LYS A 592 -7.42 25.56 -10.34
CA LYS A 592 -8.88 25.63 -10.27
C LYS A 592 -9.37 24.87 -9.05
N VAL A 593 -10.21 25.52 -8.26
CA VAL A 593 -10.89 24.91 -7.10
C VAL A 593 -12.38 24.88 -7.42
N GLU A 594 -12.96 23.68 -7.45
CA GLU A 594 -14.32 23.42 -7.97
C GLU A 594 -15.38 23.20 -6.87
N ASN A 595 -14.99 23.28 -5.59
CA ASN A 595 -15.89 23.23 -4.43
C ASN A 595 -15.63 24.42 -3.50
N PHE A 596 -15.82 25.64 -4.01
CA PHE A 596 -15.43 26.88 -3.33
C PHE A 596 -16.02 27.05 -1.92
N LEU A 597 -17.22 26.56 -1.62
CA LEU A 597 -17.78 26.67 -0.26
C LEU A 597 -16.90 25.94 0.78
N SER A 598 -16.44 24.73 0.44
CA SER A 598 -15.48 23.98 1.26
C SER A 598 -14.12 24.68 1.34
N PHE A 599 -13.68 25.28 0.23
CA PHE A 599 -12.45 26.09 0.20
C PHE A 599 -12.56 27.30 1.14
N LYS A 600 -13.67 28.03 1.10
CA LYS A 600 -13.94 29.20 1.95
C LYS A 600 -13.89 28.83 3.43
N GLU A 601 -14.60 27.76 3.84
CA GLU A 601 -14.61 27.30 5.24
C GLU A 601 -13.20 26.99 5.77
N ILE A 602 -12.35 26.36 4.94
CA ILE A 602 -10.96 26.07 5.31
C ILE A 602 -10.13 27.36 5.35
N MET A 603 -10.31 28.23 4.37
CA MET A 603 -9.57 29.47 4.15
C MET A 603 -9.79 30.49 5.28
N GLU A 604 -10.97 30.47 5.91
CA GLU A 604 -11.34 31.30 7.08
C GLU A 604 -10.47 31.00 8.32
N THR A 605 -10.01 29.75 8.45
CA THR A 605 -9.26 29.31 9.64
C THR A 605 -7.77 29.18 9.39
N ARG A 606 -7.35 28.86 8.16
CA ARG A 606 -5.95 28.55 7.81
C ARG A 606 -5.62 28.79 6.34
N LYS A 607 -4.32 28.75 6.05
CA LYS A 607 -3.75 28.85 4.70
C LYS A 607 -3.95 27.56 3.91
N ILE A 608 -4.36 27.69 2.65
CA ILE A 608 -4.52 26.60 1.69
C ILE A 608 -3.44 26.73 0.61
N PHE A 609 -2.88 25.60 0.21
CA PHE A 609 -1.77 25.56 -0.73
C PHE A 609 -2.14 24.75 -1.97
N SER A 610 -1.75 25.24 -3.16
CA SER A 610 -1.77 24.46 -4.39
C SER A 610 -0.79 23.29 -4.31
N LYS A 611 -0.77 22.42 -5.33
CA LYS A 611 0.38 21.54 -5.53
C LYS A 611 1.62 22.38 -5.87
N PHE A 612 2.80 21.84 -5.59
CA PHE A 612 4.04 22.41 -6.09
C PHE A 612 4.10 22.29 -7.62
N PHE A 613 4.75 23.26 -8.25
CA PHE A 613 5.04 23.32 -9.67
C PHE A 613 6.45 23.86 -9.90
N GLN A 614 7.10 23.39 -10.95
CA GLN A 614 8.46 23.79 -11.27
C GLN A 614 8.44 25.03 -12.16
N ALA A 615 9.25 26.05 -11.87
CA ALA A 615 9.51 27.14 -12.80
C ALA A 615 10.94 27.67 -12.62
N GLY A 616 11.69 27.80 -13.72
CA GLY A 616 13.04 28.37 -13.70
C GLY A 616 14.03 27.66 -12.76
N GLY A 617 13.88 26.34 -12.54
CA GLY A 617 14.71 25.59 -11.60
C GLY A 617 14.24 25.65 -10.14
N CYS A 618 13.21 26.44 -9.83
CA CYS A 618 12.57 26.53 -8.52
C CYS A 618 11.34 25.63 -8.42
N GLU A 619 11.11 25.05 -7.25
CA GLU A 619 9.84 24.42 -6.90
C GLU A 619 8.98 25.41 -6.11
N LEU A 620 7.83 25.81 -6.67
CA LEU A 620 6.98 26.90 -6.20
C LEU A 620 5.54 26.43 -5.96
N ARG A 621 4.78 27.14 -5.12
CA ARG A 621 3.34 26.90 -4.90
C ARG A 621 2.58 28.18 -4.56
N ILE A 622 1.29 28.20 -4.87
CA ILE A 622 0.38 29.28 -4.48
C ILE A 622 -0.14 29.01 -3.06
N GLY A 623 -0.02 29.98 -2.18
CA GLY A 623 -0.69 30.02 -0.87
C GLY A 623 -1.85 31.01 -0.87
N VAL A 624 -3.00 30.61 -0.34
CA VAL A 624 -4.21 31.45 -0.25
C VAL A 624 -4.78 31.39 1.17
N TYR A 625 -5.17 32.53 1.73
CA TYR A 625 -5.87 32.61 3.01
C TYR A 625 -6.81 33.82 3.05
N GLU A 626 -7.73 33.83 4.00
CA GLU A 626 -8.62 34.97 4.24
C GLU A 626 -8.09 35.81 5.40
N SER A 627 -8.13 37.14 5.26
CA SER A 627 -7.87 38.05 6.36
C SER A 627 -8.86 39.21 6.30
N PHE A 628 -9.67 39.36 7.34
CA PHE A 628 -10.70 40.41 7.45
C PHE A 628 -11.59 40.51 6.19
N ASP A 629 -12.19 39.38 5.77
CA ASP A 629 -13.01 39.27 4.54
C ASP A 629 -12.25 39.55 3.24
N THR A 630 -10.91 39.67 3.25
CA THR A 630 -10.10 39.90 2.04
C THR A 630 -9.32 38.65 1.67
N ILE A 631 -9.35 38.25 0.39
CA ILE A 631 -8.55 37.14 -0.10
C ILE A 631 -7.09 37.57 -0.29
N CYS A 632 -6.19 36.89 0.41
CA CYS A 632 -4.75 37.12 0.39
C CYS A 632 -4.06 35.95 -0.31
N ILE A 633 -3.23 36.26 -1.30
CA ILE A 633 -2.53 35.28 -2.12
C ILE A 633 -1.03 35.59 -2.10
N TYR A 634 -0.20 34.57 -2.02
CA TYR A 634 1.25 34.72 -2.12
C TYR A 634 1.87 33.51 -2.82
N LEU A 635 3.09 33.68 -3.30
CA LEU A 635 3.91 32.60 -3.86
C LEU A 635 4.94 32.17 -2.83
N GLU A 636 5.20 30.87 -2.73
CA GLU A 636 6.16 30.29 -1.79
C GLU A 636 7.03 29.24 -2.50
N SER A 637 8.31 29.18 -2.16
CA SER A 637 9.27 28.16 -2.62
C SER A 637 9.38 26.98 -1.63
N ASP A 638 9.73 25.79 -2.13
CA ASP A 638 10.11 24.69 -1.22
C ASP A 638 11.50 24.95 -0.60
N GLN A 639 11.52 25.13 0.72
CA GLN A 639 12.74 25.34 1.50
C GLN A 639 13.42 24.03 1.91
N SER A 640 12.80 22.87 1.68
CA SER A 640 13.32 21.59 2.16
C SER A 640 14.60 21.13 1.43
N VAL A 641 14.92 21.74 0.28
CA VAL A 641 16.12 21.52 -0.53
C VAL A 641 17.30 22.43 -0.11
N CYS A 642 17.16 23.17 1.00
CA CYS A 642 18.08 24.23 1.41
C CYS A 642 19.34 23.72 2.14
N SER A 643 20.21 23.03 1.41
CA SER A 643 21.62 22.84 1.80
C SER A 643 22.59 23.26 0.69
N ASP A 644 22.08 23.89 -0.37
CA ASP A 644 22.83 24.26 -1.56
C ASP A 644 22.86 25.80 -1.71
N PRO A 645 24.02 26.47 -1.52
CA PRO A 645 24.20 27.90 -1.74
C PRO A 645 23.69 28.36 -3.11
N ASP A 646 23.82 27.51 -4.14
CA ASP A 646 23.58 27.81 -5.56
C ASP A 646 22.09 27.82 -5.97
N LYS A 647 21.16 27.64 -5.01
CA LYS A 647 19.70 27.56 -5.27
C LYS A 647 18.89 28.70 -4.66
N ASN A 648 19.43 29.91 -4.61
CA ASN A 648 18.66 31.12 -4.33
C ASN A 648 18.24 31.78 -5.64
N PHE A 649 16.97 32.11 -5.78
CA PHE A 649 16.43 32.70 -7.01
C PHE A 649 15.56 33.90 -6.68
N TRP A 650 15.65 34.92 -7.51
CA TRP A 650 14.68 36.00 -7.55
C TRP A 650 13.64 35.66 -8.59
N VAL A 651 12.39 35.59 -8.16
CA VAL A 651 11.26 35.20 -8.99
C VAL A 651 10.32 36.39 -9.08
N LYS A 652 10.18 36.96 -10.28
CA LYS A 652 9.14 37.95 -10.59
C LYS A 652 7.94 37.24 -11.18
N TYR A 653 6.77 37.53 -10.63
CA TYR A 653 5.54 36.87 -11.03
C TYR A 653 4.36 37.83 -11.03
N ARG A 654 3.30 37.44 -11.73
CA ARG A 654 1.98 38.03 -11.57
C ARG A 654 0.95 36.97 -11.24
N MET A 655 0.02 37.32 -10.38
CA MET A 655 -1.02 36.46 -9.84
C MET A 655 -2.39 37.03 -10.22
N ALA A 656 -3.34 36.17 -10.54
CA ALA A 656 -4.70 36.56 -10.86
C ALA A 656 -5.76 35.74 -10.13
N VAL A 657 -6.86 36.43 -9.82
CA VAL A 657 -8.18 35.83 -9.57
C VAL A 657 -9.00 36.05 -10.84
N VAL A 658 -9.25 34.97 -11.58
CA VAL A 658 -9.82 35.04 -12.94
C VAL A 658 -11.31 35.34 -12.89
N ASN A 659 -11.72 36.34 -13.66
CA ASN A 659 -13.14 36.56 -13.94
C ASN A 659 -13.58 35.65 -15.10
N GLN A 660 -14.35 34.62 -14.77
CA GLN A 660 -14.73 33.56 -15.70
C GLN A 660 -15.86 33.96 -16.65
N LYS A 661 -16.56 35.07 -16.39
CA LYS A 661 -17.61 35.62 -17.27
C LYS A 661 -17.08 36.67 -18.23
N ASN A 662 -16.14 37.49 -17.78
CA ASN A 662 -15.54 38.56 -18.58
C ASN A 662 -14.03 38.62 -18.33
N PRO A 663 -13.19 38.08 -19.22
CA PRO A 663 -11.74 38.03 -19.04
C PRO A 663 -11.10 39.40 -18.77
N ALA A 664 -11.65 40.49 -19.33
CA ALA A 664 -11.14 41.85 -19.12
C ALA A 664 -11.32 42.37 -17.68
N LYS A 665 -12.20 41.74 -16.89
CA LYS A 665 -12.41 42.04 -15.47
C LYS A 665 -11.55 41.17 -14.53
N THR A 666 -10.64 40.36 -15.07
CA THR A 666 -9.69 39.59 -14.26
C THR A 666 -8.80 40.53 -13.47
N VAL A 667 -8.65 40.28 -12.17
CA VAL A 667 -7.80 41.10 -11.31
C VAL A 667 -6.41 40.47 -11.31
N TRP A 668 -5.42 41.22 -11.80
CA TRP A 668 -4.00 40.85 -11.80
C TRP A 668 -3.23 41.69 -10.79
N LYS A 669 -2.25 41.08 -10.11
CA LYS A 669 -1.28 41.77 -9.26
C LYS A 669 0.11 41.19 -9.48
N GLU A 670 1.11 42.04 -9.56
CA GLU A 670 2.51 41.62 -9.74
C GLU A 670 3.27 41.69 -8.43
N SER A 671 4.27 40.83 -8.26
CA SER A 671 5.18 40.83 -7.12
C SER A 671 6.47 40.10 -7.46
N SER A 672 7.43 40.14 -6.55
CA SER A 672 8.61 39.27 -6.57
C SER A 672 8.84 38.60 -5.21
N ILE A 673 9.57 37.49 -5.22
CA ILE A 673 10.10 36.81 -4.02
C ILE A 673 11.55 36.41 -4.25
N CYS A 674 12.33 36.31 -3.17
CA CYS A 674 13.59 35.59 -3.14
C CYS A 674 13.36 34.22 -2.50
N THR A 675 13.88 33.13 -3.08
CA THR A 675 13.50 31.78 -2.63
C THR A 675 14.08 31.39 -1.26
N LYS A 676 15.15 32.05 -0.79
CA LYS A 676 15.74 31.83 0.56
C LYS A 676 15.34 32.88 1.59
N THR A 677 15.27 34.16 1.22
CA THR A 677 15.00 35.26 2.15
C THR A 677 13.48 35.38 2.36
N TRP A 678 13.01 35.41 3.61
CA TRP A 678 11.57 35.46 3.93
C TRP A 678 10.94 36.83 3.55
N ASN A 679 10.71 37.06 2.26
CA ASN A 679 10.03 38.24 1.72
C ASN A 679 8.77 37.85 0.92
N ASN A 680 7.91 37.00 1.52
CA ASN A 680 6.62 36.65 0.94
C ASN A 680 5.71 37.89 0.88
N SER A 681 5.80 38.63 -0.23
CA SER A 681 4.95 39.78 -0.51
C SER A 681 3.51 39.29 -0.68
N VAL A 682 2.70 39.47 0.36
CA VAL A 682 1.30 39.06 0.35
C VAL A 682 0.50 40.01 -0.54
N LEU A 683 -0.17 39.46 -1.54
CA LEU A 683 -1.06 40.17 -2.44
C LEU A 683 -2.50 40.08 -1.91
N GLN A 684 -3.04 41.21 -1.46
CA GLN A 684 -4.46 41.34 -1.09
C GLN A 684 -5.28 41.60 -2.35
N PHE A 685 -6.33 40.85 -2.65
CA PHE A 685 -7.10 41.01 -3.90
C PHE A 685 -8.41 41.77 -3.70
N MET A 686 -9.46 41.05 -3.32
CA MET A 686 -10.84 41.52 -3.23
C MET A 686 -11.52 40.90 -2.01
N LYS A 687 -12.69 41.41 -1.63
CA LYS A 687 -13.43 40.80 -0.55
C LYS A 687 -14.03 39.45 -0.96
N VAL A 688 -14.11 38.52 -0.02
CA VAL A 688 -14.75 37.23 -0.24
C VAL A 688 -16.25 37.43 -0.46
N SER A 689 -16.86 38.38 0.26
CA SER A 689 -18.22 38.86 0.01
C SER A 689 -18.45 39.32 -1.44
N ASP A 690 -17.58 40.17 -1.99
CA ASP A 690 -17.67 40.65 -3.40
C ASP A 690 -17.51 39.50 -4.40
N MET A 691 -16.63 38.54 -4.12
CA MET A 691 -16.40 37.38 -4.99
C MET A 691 -17.61 36.44 -5.06
N LEU A 692 -18.43 36.40 -4.00
CA LEU A 692 -19.64 35.57 -3.88
C LEU A 692 -20.85 36.13 -4.62
N GLU A 693 -20.82 37.39 -5.06
CA GLU A 693 -21.91 38.00 -5.82
C GLU A 693 -22.16 37.27 -7.14
N ALA A 694 -23.42 36.94 -7.43
CA ALA A 694 -23.78 36.04 -8.54
C ALA A 694 -23.36 36.58 -9.93
N ASP A 695 -23.26 37.89 -10.06
CA ASP A 695 -22.94 38.66 -11.27
C ASP A 695 -21.48 39.14 -11.31
N ALA A 696 -20.72 39.07 -10.21
CA ALA A 696 -19.31 39.47 -10.18
C ALA A 696 -18.43 38.64 -11.13
N GLY A 697 -18.75 37.36 -11.33
CA GLY A 697 -18.13 36.51 -12.35
C GLY A 697 -16.81 35.83 -11.96
N PHE A 698 -16.31 36.05 -10.75
CA PHE A 698 -15.13 35.37 -10.21
C PHE A 698 -15.42 33.95 -9.72
N LEU A 699 -16.62 33.74 -9.14
CA LEU A 699 -17.14 32.43 -8.77
C LEU A 699 -18.21 31.96 -9.76
N VAL A 700 -17.95 30.87 -10.50
CA VAL A 700 -18.91 30.29 -11.45
C VAL A 700 -19.09 28.81 -11.15
N ARG A 701 -20.32 28.39 -10.84
CA ARG A 701 -20.65 26.99 -10.51
C ARG A 701 -19.72 26.39 -9.43
N GLU A 702 -19.55 27.12 -8.32
CA GLU A 702 -18.63 26.78 -7.21
C GLU A 702 -17.14 26.70 -7.61
N THR A 703 -16.77 27.16 -8.80
CA THR A 703 -15.40 27.16 -9.28
C THR A 703 -14.77 28.53 -9.15
N VAL A 704 -13.61 28.60 -8.51
CA VAL A 704 -12.69 29.75 -8.53
C VAL A 704 -11.39 29.34 -9.24
N VAL A 705 -10.77 30.29 -9.93
CA VAL A 705 -9.55 30.03 -10.71
C VAL A 705 -8.48 31.04 -10.33
N PHE A 706 -7.35 30.53 -9.86
CA PHE A 706 -6.13 31.27 -9.59
C PHE A 706 -5.12 30.99 -10.70
N VAL A 707 -4.42 32.03 -11.14
CA VAL A 707 -3.35 31.91 -12.15
C VAL A 707 -2.10 32.58 -11.61
N CYS A 708 -0.97 31.88 -11.66
CA CYS A 708 0.35 32.43 -11.41
C CYS A 708 1.15 32.37 -12.71
N GLU A 709 1.63 33.51 -13.18
CA GLU A 709 2.53 33.59 -14.33
C GLU A 709 3.90 34.05 -13.85
N ILE A 710 4.92 33.26 -14.20
CA ILE A 710 6.31 33.61 -13.94
C ILE A 710 6.79 34.51 -15.07
N LEU A 711 7.11 35.75 -14.70
CA LEU A 711 7.54 36.80 -15.62
C LEU A 711 9.05 36.75 -15.82
N ASP A 712 9.79 36.52 -14.74
CA ASP A 712 11.25 36.37 -14.74
C ASP A 712 11.68 35.47 -13.57
N CYS A 713 12.77 34.73 -13.75
CA CYS A 713 13.33 33.85 -12.74
C CYS A 713 14.84 33.72 -12.97
N CYS A 714 15.64 34.32 -12.09
CA CYS A 714 17.10 34.30 -12.18
C CYS A 714 17.73 33.93 -10.83
N PRO A 715 18.95 33.37 -10.83
CA PRO A 715 19.71 33.19 -9.60
C PRO A 715 19.87 34.52 -8.84
N TRP A 716 19.68 34.50 -7.53
CA TRP A 716 19.83 35.65 -6.65
C TRP A 716 21.05 35.47 -5.76
N PHE A 717 21.88 36.50 -5.68
CA PHE A 717 23.11 36.50 -4.88
C PHE A 717 22.92 37.37 -3.64
N GLU A 718 23.15 36.84 -2.44
CA GLU A 718 23.14 37.62 -1.20
C GLU A 718 24.57 38.09 -0.88
N PHE A 719 24.76 39.39 -0.58
CA PHE A 719 26.10 39.93 -0.33
C PHE A 719 26.82 39.27 0.86
N SER A 720 26.07 38.67 1.80
CA SER A 720 26.59 37.87 2.91
C SER A 720 27.25 36.56 2.48
N ASP A 721 26.86 35.99 1.33
CA ASP A 721 27.49 34.78 0.77
C ASP A 721 28.92 35.06 0.28
N LEU A 722 29.25 36.32 0.02
CA LEU A 722 30.58 36.79 -0.43
C LEU A 722 31.59 36.83 0.74
N GLU A 723 31.13 37.01 1.98
CA GLU A 723 31.98 36.97 3.19
C GLU A 723 32.41 35.54 3.57
N VAL A 724 31.52 34.55 3.39
CA VAL A 724 31.82 33.14 3.67
C VAL A 724 32.86 32.60 2.69
N LEU A 725 32.71 32.91 1.40
CA LEU A 725 33.65 32.51 0.36
C LEU A 725 35.03 33.19 0.47
N ALA A 726 35.12 34.37 1.10
CA ALA A 726 36.39 35.00 1.42
C ALA A 726 37.08 34.34 2.63
N SER A 727 36.30 33.80 3.57
CA SER A 727 36.84 33.17 4.79
C SER A 727 37.35 31.74 4.61
N GLU A 728 36.85 31.00 3.61
CA GLU A 728 37.32 29.64 3.29
C GLU A 728 38.69 29.66 2.58
N ASP A 729 38.92 30.60 1.66
CA ASP A 729 40.21 30.77 0.96
C ASP A 729 41.33 31.25 1.93
N ASP A 730 40.99 31.91 3.04
CA ASP A 730 41.95 32.32 4.08
C ASP A 730 42.34 31.18 5.05
N GLN A 731 41.60 30.06 5.10
CA GLN A 731 41.99 28.87 5.88
C GLN A 731 42.86 27.88 5.10
N ASP A 732 42.69 27.76 3.79
CA ASP A 732 43.53 26.89 2.95
C ASP A 732 44.93 27.48 2.68
N ALA A 733 45.16 28.77 3.01
CA ALA A 733 46.48 29.41 2.87
C ALA A 733 47.45 29.17 4.04
N LEU A 734 47.07 28.39 5.08
CA LEU A 734 47.92 28.17 6.26
C LEU A 734 48.35 26.72 6.52
N THR A 735 47.99 25.75 5.67
CA THR A 735 48.45 24.37 5.86
C THR A 735 48.71 23.63 4.54
N THR A 736 49.86 23.85 3.88
CA THR A 736 50.65 22.77 3.26
C THR A 736 52.03 23.26 2.78
N ASP A 737 53.01 22.34 2.91
CA ASP A 737 54.44 22.41 2.56
C ASP A 737 54.74 22.98 1.15
N PRO A 738 55.87 23.67 0.93
CA PRO A 738 56.14 24.39 -0.32
C PRO A 738 56.89 23.53 -1.36
N ASP A 739 56.50 22.26 -1.55
CA ASP A 739 57.12 21.37 -2.54
C ASP A 739 56.13 20.32 -3.05
N GLU A 740 55.08 20.74 -3.77
CA GLU A 740 54.44 19.85 -4.76
C GLU A 740 53.91 20.66 -5.93
N LEU A 741 54.72 20.72 -6.99
CA LEU A 741 54.37 21.18 -8.31
C LEU A 741 53.33 20.23 -8.90
N ILE A 742 52.10 20.72 -9.07
CA ILE A 742 51.15 20.13 -10.02
C ILE A 742 50.84 21.20 -11.05
N ASP A 743 51.44 21.02 -12.24
CA ASP A 743 51.10 21.73 -13.45
C ASP A 743 49.59 21.56 -13.75
N SER A 744 48.85 22.65 -13.70
CA SER A 744 47.61 22.81 -14.45
C SER A 744 47.73 24.08 -15.29
N GLU A 745 48.20 23.89 -16.51
CA GLU A 745 47.96 24.81 -17.61
C GLU A 745 46.46 24.87 -17.85
N ASP A 746 45.80 25.91 -17.36
CA ASP A 746 44.58 26.51 -17.92
C ASP A 746 44.38 27.91 -17.28
N SER A 747 45.41 28.75 -17.41
CA SER A 747 45.29 30.19 -17.25
C SER A 747 45.34 30.80 -18.66
N GLU A 748 44.23 30.72 -19.40
CA GLU A 748 44.04 31.62 -20.54
C GLU A 748 44.04 33.05 -20.00
N GLY A 749 45.07 33.80 -20.41
CA GLY A 749 45.22 35.21 -20.11
C GLY A 749 44.03 35.99 -20.65
N ILE A 750 43.55 36.93 -19.85
CA ILE A 750 42.63 37.97 -20.29
C ILE A 750 43.27 38.67 -21.50
N SER A 751 42.68 38.51 -22.68
CA SER A 751 43.08 39.28 -23.85
C SER A 751 42.86 40.76 -23.54
N GLY A 752 43.81 41.63 -23.92
CA GLY A 752 43.73 43.08 -23.68
C GLY A 752 42.45 43.73 -24.23
N ASP A 753 41.74 43.05 -25.12
CA ASP A 753 40.46 43.47 -25.67
C ASP A 753 39.33 43.49 -24.63
N GLU A 754 39.35 42.63 -23.59
CA GLU A 754 38.28 42.58 -22.58
C GLU A 754 38.36 43.68 -21.52
N GLU A 755 39.57 44.09 -21.13
CA GLU A 755 39.79 45.26 -20.27
C GLU A 755 39.37 46.55 -20.97
N ASP A 756 39.60 46.64 -22.27
CA ASP A 756 39.20 47.79 -23.09
C ASP A 756 37.69 47.83 -23.36
N ILE A 757 37.02 46.68 -23.45
CA ILE A 757 35.55 46.58 -23.49
C ILE A 757 34.95 47.04 -22.16
N PHE A 758 35.49 46.57 -21.02
CA PHE A 758 35.03 46.96 -19.69
C PHE A 758 35.24 48.45 -19.40
N ARG A 759 36.39 49.02 -19.80
CA ARG A 759 36.65 50.46 -19.75
C ARG A 759 35.69 51.24 -20.63
N ASN A 760 35.41 50.77 -21.85
CA ASN A 760 34.43 51.40 -22.72
C ASN A 760 33.03 51.40 -22.10
N LEU A 761 32.64 50.30 -21.44
CA LEU A 761 31.33 50.15 -20.80
C LEU A 761 31.17 51.08 -19.59
N LEU A 762 32.20 51.18 -18.74
CA LEU A 762 32.26 52.16 -17.66
C LEU A 762 32.24 53.60 -18.19
N SER A 763 32.94 53.87 -19.30
CA SER A 763 32.94 55.20 -19.93
C SER A 763 31.59 55.59 -20.55
N GLN A 764 30.87 54.64 -21.16
CA GLN A 764 29.50 54.83 -21.65
C GLN A 764 28.49 55.05 -20.51
N ALA A 765 28.72 54.40 -19.37
CA ALA A 765 27.96 54.63 -18.14
C ALA A 765 28.40 55.89 -17.37
N GLY A 766 29.33 56.68 -17.92
CA GLY A 766 29.73 57.99 -17.38
C GLY A 766 30.82 57.96 -16.30
N PHE A 767 31.50 56.82 -16.11
CA PHE A 767 32.64 56.64 -15.22
C PHE A 767 33.94 56.77 -16.03
N HIS A 768 34.82 57.71 -15.66
CA HIS A 768 36.14 57.83 -16.28
C HIS A 768 37.23 57.27 -15.36
N LEU A 769 38.03 56.35 -15.90
CA LEU A 769 39.20 55.79 -15.27
C LEU A 769 40.43 56.59 -15.71
N THR A 770 40.97 57.44 -14.83
CA THR A 770 42.27 58.10 -15.05
C THR A 770 43.33 57.40 -14.21
N TYR A 771 44.42 57.03 -14.84
CA TYR A 771 45.60 56.52 -14.14
C TYR A 771 46.50 57.71 -13.86
N GLY A 772 46.81 57.97 -12.59
CA GLY A 772 47.82 58.96 -12.22
C GLY A 772 49.23 58.49 -12.61
N ASP A 773 50.27 59.18 -12.13
CA ASP A 773 51.69 58.85 -12.40
C ASP A 773 52.13 57.44 -11.93
N ASN A 774 51.22 56.66 -11.34
CA ASN A 774 51.42 55.28 -10.97
C ASN A 774 50.39 54.37 -11.71
N PRO A 775 50.81 53.53 -12.68
CA PRO A 775 49.92 52.72 -13.51
C PRO A 775 49.18 51.60 -12.74
N SER A 776 49.47 51.44 -11.44
CA SER A 776 48.90 50.41 -10.56
C SER A 776 47.65 50.87 -9.78
N GLN A 777 47.23 52.13 -9.89
CA GLN A 777 46.03 52.66 -9.22
C GLN A 777 45.18 53.50 -10.17
N PRO A 778 44.06 52.97 -10.69
CA PRO A 778 43.08 53.80 -11.38
C PRO A 778 42.33 54.69 -10.40
N GLN A 779 42.31 56.00 -10.64
CA GLN A 779 41.35 56.92 -10.04
C GLN A 779 40.08 56.97 -10.89
N VAL A 780 38.94 56.59 -10.29
CA VAL A 780 37.62 56.70 -10.92
C VAL A 780 37.04 58.07 -10.58
N THR A 781 36.85 58.92 -11.59
CA THR A 781 36.12 60.18 -11.43
C THR A 781 34.70 60.01 -11.96
N LEU A 782 33.72 60.15 -11.07
CA LEU A 782 32.30 60.03 -11.38
C LEU A 782 31.76 61.42 -11.70
N ARG A 783 31.22 61.62 -12.91
CA ARG A 783 30.55 62.89 -13.21
C ARG A 783 29.22 62.93 -12.45
N GLU A 784 29.12 63.81 -11.45
CA GLU A 784 27.92 64.01 -10.61
C GLU A 784 26.60 64.15 -11.40
N LYS A 785 26.66 64.55 -12.68
CA LYS A 785 25.48 64.68 -13.54
C LYS A 785 24.77 63.37 -13.91
N LEU A 786 25.39 62.19 -13.75
CA LEU A 786 24.78 60.89 -14.13
C LEU A 786 24.03 60.17 -13.01
N LEU A 787 24.21 60.55 -11.74
CA LEU A 787 23.50 59.95 -10.59
C LEU A 787 21.99 60.28 -10.54
N MET A 788 21.50 61.12 -11.45
CA MET A 788 20.10 61.58 -11.50
C MET A 788 19.36 61.15 -12.77
N ASP A 789 20.02 60.41 -13.68
CA ASP A 789 19.39 59.92 -14.91
C ASP A 789 19.01 58.44 -14.77
N ALA A 790 17.70 58.19 -14.63
CA ALA A 790 17.15 56.84 -14.51
C ALA A 790 17.43 55.97 -15.75
N GLY A 791 17.62 56.57 -16.93
CA GLY A 791 17.97 55.85 -18.16
C GLY A 791 19.41 55.33 -18.13
N ALA A 792 20.34 56.10 -17.58
CA ALA A 792 21.74 55.70 -17.41
C ALA A 792 21.90 54.60 -16.37
N ILE A 793 21.15 54.67 -15.25
CA ILE A 793 21.13 53.63 -14.21
C ILE A 793 20.52 52.33 -14.75
N ALA A 794 19.42 52.41 -15.50
CA ALA A 794 18.81 51.23 -16.14
C ALA A 794 19.75 50.60 -17.18
N GLY A 795 20.46 51.42 -17.98
CA GLY A 795 21.48 50.95 -18.91
C GLY A 795 22.66 50.26 -18.21
N PHE A 796 23.14 50.82 -17.09
CA PHE A 796 24.20 50.23 -16.26
C PHE A 796 23.78 48.89 -15.65
N LEU A 797 22.59 48.78 -15.08
CA LEU A 797 22.05 47.54 -14.51
C LEU A 797 21.79 46.48 -15.59
N THR A 798 21.40 46.90 -16.79
CA THR A 798 21.24 46.00 -17.96
C THR A 798 22.59 45.54 -18.50
N GLY A 799 23.63 46.38 -18.47
CA GLY A 799 25.00 45.97 -18.80
C GLY A 799 25.60 45.00 -17.78
N LEU A 800 25.34 45.22 -16.47
CA LEU A 800 25.68 44.29 -15.40
C LEU A 800 24.94 42.95 -15.56
N ARG A 801 23.68 42.95 -15.99
CA ARG A 801 22.89 41.74 -16.28
C ARG A 801 23.57 40.78 -17.26
N VAL A 802 24.23 41.30 -18.30
CA VAL A 802 24.95 40.49 -19.30
C VAL A 802 26.24 39.90 -18.72
N TYR A 803 26.83 40.56 -17.72
CA TYR A 803 28.09 40.15 -17.11
C TYR A 803 27.92 39.19 -15.91
N LEU A 804 26.74 39.20 -15.26
CA LEU A 804 26.40 38.39 -14.08
C LEU A 804 25.97 36.94 -14.40
N ASP A 805 25.92 36.54 -15.68
CA ASP A 805 25.59 35.17 -16.10
C ASP A 805 26.69 34.13 -15.77
N ASP A 806 27.86 34.57 -15.26
CA ASP A 806 28.96 33.72 -14.77
C ASP A 806 29.48 34.22 -13.39
N PRO A 807 29.06 33.60 -12.27
CA PRO A 807 29.43 34.01 -10.91
C PRO A 807 30.94 33.97 -10.62
N ALA A 808 31.70 33.10 -11.29
CA ALA A 808 33.13 32.94 -11.07
C ALA A 808 33.93 34.14 -11.62
N LYS A 809 33.47 34.74 -12.71
CA LYS A 809 34.08 35.95 -13.30
C LYS A 809 33.83 37.20 -12.46
N VAL A 810 32.67 37.26 -11.80
CA VAL A 810 32.29 38.35 -10.89
C VAL A 810 33.13 38.32 -9.60
N LYS A 811 33.45 37.13 -9.06
CA LYS A 811 34.33 36.95 -7.88
C LYS A 811 35.74 37.53 -8.11
N ARG A 812 36.33 37.36 -9.31
CA ARG A 812 37.68 37.85 -9.65
C ARG A 812 37.79 39.37 -9.84
N LEU A 813 36.69 40.04 -10.16
CA LEU A 813 36.63 41.50 -10.40
C LEU A 813 36.26 42.31 -9.14
N LEU A 814 35.58 41.69 -8.18
CA LEU A 814 35.10 42.36 -6.96
C LEU A 814 36.05 42.22 -5.75
N LEU A 815 37.01 41.30 -5.78
CA LEU A 815 38.03 41.13 -4.74
C LEU A 815 39.34 41.87 -5.11
N PRO A 816 40.12 42.39 -4.15
CA PRO A 816 41.43 42.96 -4.43
C PRO A 816 42.38 41.87 -4.95
N THR A 817 42.85 41.97 -6.19
CA THR A 817 43.90 41.08 -6.71
C THR A 817 45.24 41.43 -6.06
N LYS A 818 45.83 40.52 -5.27
CA LYS A 818 47.25 40.63 -4.88
C LYS A 818 48.09 40.30 -6.10
N LEU A 819 48.76 41.30 -6.67
CA LEU A 819 49.79 41.11 -7.68
C LEU A 819 50.97 40.35 -7.05
N SER A 820 51.22 39.12 -7.50
CA SER A 820 52.43 38.37 -7.15
C SER A 820 53.64 39.01 -7.83
N GLY A 821 54.39 39.81 -7.07
CA GLY A 821 55.61 40.46 -7.53
C GLY A 821 56.85 39.61 -7.26
N SER A 822 57.33 38.89 -8.26
CA SER A 822 58.71 38.40 -8.31
C SER A 822 59.65 39.59 -8.55
N ASN A 823 60.31 40.08 -7.50
CA ASN A 823 61.76 40.32 -7.45
C ASN A 823 62.16 41.00 -6.14
N GLY A 824 63.20 40.48 -5.51
CA GLY A 824 63.64 40.88 -4.19
C GLY A 824 64.11 42.33 -4.10
N LYS A 825 63.55 43.06 -3.13
CA LYS A 825 64.25 43.98 -2.22
C LYS A 825 63.29 44.40 -1.09
N LYS A 826 63.76 44.26 0.15
CA LYS A 826 63.04 44.61 1.38
C LYS A 826 62.58 46.09 1.36
N ALA A 827 61.28 46.32 1.57
CA ALA A 827 60.74 47.61 1.96
C ALA A 827 59.58 47.42 2.97
N LEU A 828 59.44 48.40 3.88
CA LEU A 828 58.63 48.37 5.10
C LEU A 828 57.12 48.15 4.86
N LYS A 829 56.48 47.48 5.82
CA LYS A 829 55.03 47.32 5.97
C LYS A 829 54.31 48.67 5.95
N THR A 830 53.38 48.82 5.02
CA THR A 830 52.17 49.65 5.15
C THR A 830 51.08 48.90 4.39
N ASP A 831 50.23 48.17 5.11
CA ASP A 831 49.02 47.57 4.54
C ASP A 831 48.02 48.70 4.29
N GLU A 832 48.02 49.26 3.08
CA GLU A 832 46.81 49.85 2.50
C GLU A 832 46.32 48.91 1.41
N SER A 833 45.28 48.15 1.71
CA SER A 833 44.54 47.40 0.72
C SER A 833 43.95 48.37 -0.30
N SER A 834 44.13 48.08 -1.58
CA SER A 834 43.38 48.74 -2.66
C SER A 834 41.88 48.62 -2.35
N PRO A 835 41.10 49.73 -2.38
CA PRO A 835 39.67 49.64 -2.15
C PRO A 835 39.07 48.81 -3.28
N SER A 836 38.38 47.72 -2.91
CA SER A 836 37.64 46.93 -3.88
C SER A 836 36.55 47.79 -4.54
N LEU A 837 36.19 47.48 -5.79
CA LEU A 837 35.08 48.12 -6.50
C LEU A 837 33.77 48.09 -5.65
N MET A 838 33.64 47.08 -4.80
CA MET A 838 32.59 46.93 -3.80
C MET A 838 32.53 48.08 -2.79
N ASN A 839 33.68 48.53 -2.26
CA ASN A 839 33.74 49.69 -1.37
C ASN A 839 33.36 51.00 -2.08
N LEU A 840 33.62 51.08 -3.39
CA LEU A 840 33.27 52.23 -4.22
C LEU A 840 31.75 52.29 -4.52
N LEU A 841 31.13 51.14 -4.80
CA LEU A 841 29.69 50.99 -5.07
C LEU A 841 28.83 51.17 -3.80
N MET A 842 29.29 50.64 -2.66
CA MET A 842 28.61 50.76 -1.37
C MET A 842 28.58 52.20 -0.81
N GLY A 843 29.42 53.11 -1.32
CA GLY A 843 29.41 54.53 -0.99
C GLY A 843 28.31 55.34 -1.70
N VAL A 844 27.62 54.76 -2.69
CA VAL A 844 26.56 55.43 -3.44
C VAL A 844 25.22 55.30 -2.70
N LYS A 845 24.82 56.37 -2.00
CA LYS A 845 23.59 56.44 -1.17
C LYS A 845 22.30 55.96 -1.84
N VAL A 846 22.21 56.03 -3.17
CA VAL A 846 21.02 55.59 -3.93
C VAL A 846 20.85 54.06 -3.91
N LEU A 847 21.95 53.29 -3.86
CA LEU A 847 21.91 51.82 -3.80
C LEU A 847 21.62 51.30 -2.38
N GLN A 848 21.96 52.07 -1.34
CA GLN A 848 21.62 51.72 0.05
C GLN A 848 20.12 51.83 0.34
N GLN A 849 19.36 52.60 -0.45
CA GLN A 849 17.90 52.74 -0.31
C GLN A 849 17.10 51.72 -1.14
N ALA A 850 17.77 50.91 -1.96
CA ALA A 850 17.14 49.85 -2.77
C ALA A 850 17.18 48.46 -2.11
N ASN A 851 17.63 48.38 -0.84
CA ASN A 851 17.60 47.18 -0.01
C ASN A 851 16.27 47.03 0.74
#